data_AF-A0A448YHF8-F1
#
_entry.id   AF-A0A448YHF8-F1
#
_cell.length_a   1.000
_cell.length_b   1.000
_cell.length_c   1.000
_cell.angle_alpha   90.00
_cell.angle_beta   90.00
_cell.angle_gamma   90.00
#
_symmetry.space_group_name_H-M   'P 1'
#
loop_
_entity.id
_entity.type
_entity.pdbx_description
1 polymer ?
#
loop_
_entity_poly.entity_id
_entity_poly.type
_entity_poly.pdbx_seq_one_letter_code
_entity_poly.pdbx_strand_id
1 'polypeptide(L)'
;MFIRKAGLVRSFLGSFSSISTQLRYASSSAASSFDYQADLPKIPIENIRNIGIIAHIDAGKTTTTERMLFYSGLISRIGNVDEGDTVTDYLTEEKDRGITIQSAAVTVPWNRHKINVLDTPGHADFAFEVIRSLRVLDGAVTILDAVAGVEAQTEKVWRQAKDLGIPLIAYINKMDREGAGYGRSVREIVGRLGTRALLVNIPYFVEDPITKQMIFKGVIDVVERKLLSWETSDRSNEDGRKVSVIDLDLETDQNAELRKECKDARQALIEQLGDYDEHVIDSFLETEDYMQVSSSIIKDALRRATIGRYATPILCGSSFKNIGVQPLMDAIIDYLPSPLEANPPEVVSSPLFGSIKHRKGRTQEKQDDHSTLPVSMDPQLGCVINNDKHLTASLAFKVISHPNRGLMTFVRVYSGKLQPNSTVINTRNGDKIKIGKLLIMNGDIPQEVKSLTAGNIGVITGTDEISTGDTLISHSASKNVNKIPKREASARLLPIAIPPPVFSVSIEPTTVADRRKLESSLQVLLREDPSLRLTFDDESGQMILSGMGELHLEITRDRLITDMKVNADIGKVRVTYKETITQQTEHVTKSIASPDNSGSFSVTLSVDSFEGPAEDTDLADKENAQLLEYDNNIVVFDKHAAPEFIRKALNIDSEWPLPISYEHIIGAMISGITGALQVGGQVARLPLHSVVVKIKKWSLPVEATSTAPLLQSTRLAVREALESLPPNASTILEPLMKVSVFVNDEDLGVVTQDLMSARNAKITDIDEQDNLSTGGDALWARGQAEKTYIPYDPTLQYIKQSQSGGKKVIKGEAPLRDMIGYLSKIRSLTKGSGFYSMEYCGMQRATSDRVKQILDE
;
A
#
# COMPACT_ATOMS: atom_id res chain seq x y z
N MET A 1 -59.23 36.84 17.12
CA MET A 1 -59.29 35.35 17.11
C MET A 1 -58.23 34.74 16.18
N PHE A 2 -57.03 35.34 16.17
CA PHE A 2 -55.78 34.87 15.56
C PHE A 2 -54.70 35.38 16.53
N ILE A 3 -53.59 34.67 16.70
CA ILE A 3 -52.68 34.72 17.87
C ILE A 3 -53.13 33.79 19.01
N ARG A 4 -53.15 32.47 18.75
CA ARG A 4 -52.98 31.43 19.79
C ARG A 4 -52.54 30.04 19.28
N LYS A 5 -52.15 29.91 18.00
CA LYS A 5 -51.77 28.62 17.37
C LYS A 5 -50.30 28.47 16.95
N ALA A 6 -49.41 29.37 17.39
CA ALA A 6 -47.97 29.26 17.09
C ALA A 6 -47.17 28.50 18.18
N GLY A 7 -47.77 28.18 19.33
CA GLY A 7 -47.08 27.55 20.46
C GLY A 7 -47.02 26.02 20.45
N LEU A 8 -47.76 25.33 19.58
CA LEU A 8 -47.90 23.87 19.63
C LEU A 8 -47.05 23.09 18.62
N VAL A 9 -46.36 23.77 17.70
CA VAL A 9 -45.56 23.12 16.64
C VAL A 9 -44.08 22.96 17.04
N ARG A 10 -43.60 23.72 18.03
CA ARG A 10 -42.22 23.59 18.53
C ARG A 10 -42.00 22.42 19.50
N SER A 11 -43.05 21.87 20.12
CA SER A 11 -42.90 20.72 21.04
C SER A 11 -42.91 19.35 20.33
N PHE A 12 -43.33 19.29 19.06
CA PHE A 12 -43.37 18.06 18.27
C PHE A 12 -42.10 17.80 17.43
N LEU A 13 -41.29 18.83 17.16
CA LEU A 13 -40.02 18.69 16.44
C LEU A 13 -38.88 18.13 17.32
N GLY A 14 -38.94 18.34 18.64
CA GLY A 14 -37.95 17.81 19.59
C GLY A 14 -38.07 16.30 19.85
N SER A 15 -39.23 15.68 19.59
CA SER A 15 -39.41 14.23 19.78
C SER A 15 -39.04 13.39 18.56
N PHE A 16 -38.82 14.01 17.39
CA PHE A 16 -38.40 13.29 16.18
C PHE A 16 -36.89 13.00 16.14
N SER A 17 -36.05 13.84 16.77
CA SER A 17 -34.61 13.59 16.83
C SER A 17 -34.30 12.35 17.69
N SER A 18 -34.89 12.23 18.88
CA SER A 18 -34.67 11.08 19.79
C SER A 18 -35.15 9.75 19.20
N ILE A 19 -36.29 9.73 18.49
CA ILE A 19 -36.82 8.55 17.79
C ILE A 19 -35.94 8.19 16.58
N SER A 20 -35.45 9.19 15.83
CA SER A 20 -34.55 8.94 14.68
C SER A 20 -33.21 8.33 15.08
N THR A 21 -32.68 8.71 16.25
CA THR A 21 -31.42 8.19 16.76
C THR A 21 -31.59 6.82 17.43
N GLN A 22 -32.73 6.53 18.07
CA GLN A 22 -33.07 5.15 18.50
C GLN A 22 -33.16 4.19 17.31
N LEU A 23 -33.67 4.64 16.17
CA LEU A 23 -33.69 3.84 14.94
C LEU A 23 -32.27 3.59 14.38
N ARG A 24 -31.32 4.54 14.46
CA ARG A 24 -29.94 4.36 13.95
C ARG A 24 -29.19 3.19 14.61
N TYR A 25 -29.33 3.01 15.92
CA TYR A 25 -28.66 1.93 16.66
C TYR A 25 -29.47 0.62 16.72
N ALA A 26 -30.78 0.66 16.46
CA ALA A 26 -31.69 -0.48 16.63
C ALA A 26 -32.26 -1.08 15.33
N SER A 27 -32.11 -0.45 14.16
CA SER A 27 -32.81 -0.90 12.95
C SER A 27 -32.01 -1.83 12.06
N SER A 28 -32.03 -3.14 12.36
CA SER A 28 -32.03 -4.15 11.29
C SER A 28 -33.44 -4.33 10.68
N SER A 29 -34.48 -3.84 11.34
CA SER A 29 -35.89 -4.03 10.93
C SER A 29 -36.38 -3.04 9.86
N ALA A 30 -35.78 -1.85 9.74
CA ALA A 30 -36.11 -0.88 8.67
C ALA A 30 -35.52 -1.26 7.30
N ALA A 31 -34.66 -2.29 7.24
CA ALA A 31 -34.10 -2.83 6.01
C ALA A 31 -35.12 -3.58 5.13
N SER A 32 -36.35 -3.81 5.62
CA SER A 32 -37.36 -4.65 4.96
C SER A 32 -38.08 -4.02 3.75
N SER A 33 -37.77 -2.78 3.36
CA SER A 33 -38.44 -2.08 2.24
C SER A 33 -37.52 -1.54 1.13
N PHE A 34 -36.20 -1.65 1.29
CA PHE A 34 -35.23 -1.33 0.24
C PHE A 34 -34.53 -2.62 -0.19
N ASP A 35 -34.66 -2.99 -1.45
CA ASP A 35 -33.92 -4.12 -2.03
C ASP A 35 -32.47 -3.65 -2.29
N TYR A 36 -31.68 -3.56 -1.22
CA TYR A 36 -30.36 -2.91 -1.21
C TYR A 36 -29.43 -3.43 -2.31
N GLN A 37 -29.52 -4.72 -2.66
CA GLN A 37 -28.73 -5.32 -3.74
C GLN A 37 -29.04 -4.72 -5.11
N ALA A 38 -30.28 -4.34 -5.40
CA ALA A 38 -30.66 -3.78 -6.71
C ALA A 38 -30.26 -2.31 -6.89
N ASP A 39 -30.08 -1.57 -5.79
CA ASP A 39 -29.85 -0.12 -5.79
C ASP A 39 -28.41 0.31 -5.46
N LEU A 40 -27.53 -0.59 -5.02
CA LEU A 40 -26.08 -0.35 -4.83
C LEU A 40 -25.39 0.43 -5.98
N PRO A 41 -25.63 0.14 -7.27
CA PRO A 41 -24.99 0.89 -8.36
C PRO A 41 -25.59 2.28 -8.62
N LYS A 42 -26.67 2.67 -7.92
CA LYS A 42 -27.32 3.99 -8.05
C LYS A 42 -26.98 4.95 -6.90
N ILE A 43 -26.18 4.52 -5.93
CA ILE A 43 -25.79 5.34 -4.78
C ILE A 43 -24.94 6.53 -5.27
N PRO A 44 -25.24 7.77 -4.84
CA PRO A 44 -24.50 8.94 -5.27
C PRO A 44 -23.09 8.93 -4.70
N ILE A 45 -22.15 9.61 -5.39
CA ILE A 45 -20.72 9.59 -5.05
C ILE A 45 -20.42 10.10 -3.63
N GLU A 46 -21.21 11.05 -3.12
CA GLU A 46 -21.17 11.55 -1.73
C GLU A 46 -21.40 10.46 -0.68
N ASN A 47 -22.15 9.41 -1.02
CA ASN A 47 -22.51 8.32 -0.11
C ASN A 47 -21.62 7.09 -0.31
N ILE A 48 -20.50 7.22 -1.04
CA ILE A 48 -19.49 6.17 -1.17
C ILE A 48 -18.38 6.41 -0.13
N ARG A 49 -17.90 5.33 0.49
CA ARG A 49 -16.70 5.30 1.33
C ARG A 49 -15.78 4.21 0.81
N ASN A 50 -14.55 4.54 0.43
CA ASN A 50 -13.55 3.54 0.04
C ASN A 50 -12.52 3.45 1.16
N ILE A 51 -12.58 2.37 1.93
CA ILE A 51 -11.81 2.20 3.15
C ILE A 51 -10.90 0.99 3.09
N GLY A 52 -9.73 1.10 3.69
CA GLY A 52 -8.88 -0.05 4.01
C GLY A 52 -8.93 -0.38 5.48
N ILE A 53 -8.81 -1.65 5.81
CA ILE A 53 -8.60 -2.08 7.18
C ILE A 53 -7.12 -2.45 7.34
N ILE A 54 -6.44 -1.76 8.25
CA ILE A 54 -5.01 -1.92 8.54
C ILE A 54 -4.90 -2.51 9.94
N ALA A 55 -4.15 -3.60 10.10
CA ALA A 55 -3.89 -4.16 11.42
C ALA A 55 -2.63 -5.02 11.42
N HIS A 56 -2.05 -5.24 12.59
CA HIS A 56 -1.04 -6.29 12.76
C HIS A 56 -1.66 -7.69 12.73
N ILE A 57 -0.79 -8.71 12.67
CA ILE A 57 -1.17 -10.12 12.79
C ILE A 57 -1.94 -10.33 14.09
N ASP A 58 -3.01 -11.12 14.03
CA ASP A 58 -3.90 -11.43 15.13
C ASP A 58 -4.65 -10.25 15.77
N ALA A 59 -4.51 -9.00 15.33
CA ALA A 59 -5.27 -7.85 15.90
C ALA A 59 -6.80 -7.95 15.70
N GLY A 60 -7.27 -8.93 14.91
CA GLY A 60 -8.68 -9.21 14.65
C GLY A 60 -9.23 -8.46 13.42
N LYS A 61 -8.38 -8.26 12.41
CA LYS A 61 -8.72 -7.60 11.14
C LYS A 61 -9.86 -8.31 10.41
N THR A 62 -9.60 -9.54 9.99
CA THR A 62 -10.54 -10.41 9.28
C THR A 62 -11.81 -10.63 10.10
N THR A 63 -11.68 -10.84 11.41
CA THR A 63 -12.83 -10.97 12.31
C THR A 63 -13.72 -9.73 12.29
N THR A 64 -13.14 -8.53 12.29
CA THR A 64 -13.90 -7.27 12.22
C THR A 64 -14.59 -7.12 10.86
N THR A 65 -13.88 -7.41 9.77
CA THR A 65 -14.44 -7.41 8.41
C THR A 65 -15.62 -8.36 8.26
N GLU A 66 -15.50 -9.57 8.82
CA GLU A 66 -16.57 -10.58 8.83
C GLU A 66 -17.81 -10.09 9.61
N ARG A 67 -17.60 -9.45 10.78
CA ARG A 67 -18.72 -8.84 11.53
C ARG A 67 -19.40 -7.71 10.75
N MET A 68 -18.64 -6.89 10.02
CA MET A 68 -19.22 -5.85 9.15
C MET A 68 -20.11 -6.47 8.05
N LEU A 69 -19.67 -7.58 7.44
CA LEU A 69 -20.47 -8.32 6.45
C LEU A 69 -21.76 -8.87 7.07
N PHE A 70 -21.67 -9.44 8.28
CA PHE A 70 -22.84 -9.98 8.96
C PHE A 70 -23.86 -8.91 9.32
N TYR A 71 -23.42 -7.78 9.88
CA TYR A 71 -24.33 -6.70 10.27
C TYR A 71 -24.97 -6.01 9.08
N SER A 72 -24.27 -5.95 7.94
CA SER A 72 -24.87 -5.46 6.68
C SER A 72 -25.95 -6.38 6.09
N GLY A 73 -26.05 -7.62 6.58
CA GLY A 73 -27.00 -8.62 6.07
C GLY A 73 -26.55 -9.35 4.80
N LEU A 74 -25.29 -9.19 4.38
CA LEU A 74 -24.72 -9.90 3.23
C LEU A 74 -24.46 -11.39 3.52
N ILE A 75 -24.09 -11.71 4.76
CA ILE A 75 -23.90 -13.09 5.23
C ILE A 75 -24.94 -13.42 6.31
N SER A 76 -25.48 -14.65 6.25
CA SER A 76 -26.52 -15.11 7.18
C SER A 76 -25.97 -15.67 8.50
N ARG A 77 -24.70 -16.09 8.50
CA ARG A 77 -23.97 -16.64 9.65
C ARG A 77 -22.62 -15.94 9.75
N ILE A 78 -22.11 -15.78 10.97
CA ILE A 78 -20.76 -15.28 11.16
C ILE A 78 -19.74 -16.43 11.02
N GLY A 79 -18.75 -16.27 10.12
CA GLY A 79 -17.58 -17.13 10.05
C GLY A 79 -16.58 -16.89 11.20
N ASN A 80 -15.76 -17.91 11.50
CA ASN A 80 -14.66 -17.81 12.46
C ASN A 80 -13.33 -18.08 11.75
N VAL A 81 -12.30 -17.28 12.07
CA VAL A 81 -10.95 -17.43 11.51
C VAL A 81 -10.34 -18.75 11.97
N ASP A 82 -10.51 -19.12 13.25
CA ASP A 82 -9.96 -20.35 13.82
C ASP A 82 -10.57 -21.62 13.20
N GLU A 83 -11.77 -21.50 12.62
CA GLU A 83 -12.47 -22.60 11.94
C GLU A 83 -12.26 -22.57 10.42
N GLY A 84 -11.59 -21.54 9.88
CA GLY A 84 -11.36 -21.36 8.43
C GLY A 84 -12.64 -21.02 7.64
N ASP A 85 -13.69 -20.57 8.32
CA ASP A 85 -15.04 -20.36 7.76
C ASP A 85 -15.28 -18.91 7.28
N THR A 86 -14.25 -18.06 7.29
CA THR A 86 -14.33 -16.65 6.86
C THR A 86 -14.54 -16.52 5.35
N VAL A 87 -15.29 -15.48 4.95
CA VAL A 87 -15.60 -15.20 3.53
C VAL A 87 -14.47 -14.43 2.84
N THR A 88 -13.66 -13.71 3.63
CA THR A 88 -12.62 -12.81 3.13
C THR A 88 -11.28 -13.49 2.87
N ASP A 89 -11.02 -14.64 3.51
CA ASP A 89 -9.85 -15.47 3.24
C ASP A 89 -10.20 -16.47 2.13
N TYR A 90 -9.78 -16.17 0.90
CA TYR A 90 -10.13 -16.96 -0.29
C TYR A 90 -9.18 -18.14 -0.49
N LEU A 91 -7.93 -18.00 -0.09
CA LEU A 91 -6.89 -19.02 -0.29
C LEU A 91 -6.92 -20.06 0.83
N THR A 92 -6.57 -21.30 0.50
CA THR A 92 -6.51 -22.38 1.49
C THR A 92 -5.40 -22.10 2.51
N GLU A 93 -4.30 -21.51 2.07
CA GLU A 93 -3.15 -21.13 2.89
C GLU A 93 -3.49 -19.99 3.86
N GLU A 94 -4.39 -19.08 3.48
CA GLU A 94 -4.87 -18.02 4.38
C GLU A 94 -5.62 -18.64 5.57
N LYS A 95 -6.47 -19.64 5.29
CA LYS A 95 -7.24 -20.38 6.30
C LYS A 95 -6.35 -21.25 7.18
N ASP A 96 -5.42 -22.00 6.59
CA ASP A 96 -4.52 -22.91 7.32
C ASP A 96 -3.53 -22.16 8.23
N ARG A 97 -3.04 -20.99 7.78
CA ARG A 97 -2.07 -20.19 8.53
C ARG A 97 -2.72 -19.10 9.39
N GLY A 98 -4.01 -18.83 9.22
CA GLY A 98 -4.75 -17.78 9.95
C GLY A 98 -4.28 -16.36 9.62
N ILE A 99 -3.70 -16.14 8.44
CA ILE A 99 -3.18 -14.82 8.00
C ILE A 99 -3.80 -14.41 6.68
N THR A 100 -4.09 -13.12 6.53
CA THR A 100 -4.49 -12.54 5.23
C THR A 100 -3.26 -12.34 4.36
N ILE A 101 -3.28 -12.90 3.15
CA ILE A 101 -2.19 -12.85 2.18
C ILE A 101 -2.57 -11.89 1.03
N GLN A 102 -3.76 -12.05 0.47
CA GLN A 102 -4.29 -11.21 -0.61
C GLN A 102 -5.35 -10.25 -0.11
N SER A 103 -5.38 -9.02 -0.66
CA SER A 103 -6.39 -8.06 -0.18
C SER A 103 -7.79 -8.38 -0.71
N ALA A 104 -8.74 -8.73 0.15
CA ALA A 104 -10.13 -8.93 -0.26
C ALA A 104 -10.81 -7.57 -0.52
N ALA A 105 -11.53 -7.45 -1.64
CA ALA A 105 -12.27 -6.24 -1.98
C ALA A 105 -13.77 -6.51 -1.95
N VAL A 106 -14.46 -5.98 -0.93
CA VAL A 106 -15.86 -6.27 -0.67
C VAL A 106 -16.69 -4.99 -0.54
N THR A 107 -17.86 -4.97 -1.17
CA THR A 107 -18.83 -3.88 -1.03
C THR A 107 -19.84 -4.21 0.06
N VAL A 108 -19.96 -3.34 1.06
CA VAL A 108 -20.85 -3.45 2.22
C VAL A 108 -21.88 -2.30 2.21
N PRO A 109 -23.20 -2.58 2.11
CA PRO A 109 -24.23 -1.57 2.29
C PRO A 109 -24.44 -1.28 3.78
N TRP A 110 -24.41 -0.01 4.18
CA TRP A 110 -24.71 0.40 5.56
C TRP A 110 -25.36 1.78 5.58
N ASN A 111 -26.47 1.96 6.30
CA ASN A 111 -27.14 3.25 6.49
C ASN A 111 -27.27 4.12 5.20
N ARG A 112 -27.74 3.52 4.08
CA ARG A 112 -27.88 4.15 2.75
C ARG A 112 -26.56 4.59 2.08
N HIS A 113 -25.43 4.14 2.62
CA HIS A 113 -24.11 4.35 2.06
C HIS A 113 -23.54 3.06 1.50
N LYS A 114 -22.58 3.22 0.59
CA LYS A 114 -21.79 2.14 0.00
C LYS A 114 -20.38 2.18 0.57
N ILE A 115 -20.03 1.20 1.40
CA ILE A 115 -18.70 1.06 1.97
C ILE A 115 -17.94 0.00 1.15
N ASN A 116 -16.93 0.40 0.39
CA ASN A 116 -16.01 -0.52 -0.26
C ASN A 116 -14.85 -0.76 0.69
N VAL A 117 -14.72 -1.98 1.19
CA VAL A 117 -13.70 -2.41 2.13
C VAL A 117 -12.59 -3.15 1.38
N LEU A 118 -11.34 -2.71 1.54
CA LEU A 118 -10.15 -3.46 1.19
C LEU A 118 -9.51 -4.02 2.47
N ASP A 119 -9.52 -5.34 2.62
CA ASP A 119 -8.90 -6.00 3.77
C ASP A 119 -7.41 -6.19 3.50
N THR A 120 -6.52 -5.44 4.18
CA THR A 120 -5.09 -5.44 3.83
C THR A 120 -4.29 -6.50 4.58
N PRO A 121 -3.25 -7.11 4.00
CA PRO A 121 -2.44 -8.10 4.70
C PRO A 121 -1.67 -7.48 5.87
N GLY A 122 -1.62 -8.22 6.97
CA GLY A 122 -0.98 -7.78 8.22
C GLY A 122 0.46 -8.26 8.38
N HIS A 123 1.07 -8.89 7.37
CA HIS A 123 2.43 -9.45 7.41
C HIS A 123 3.41 -8.66 6.52
N ALA A 124 4.67 -8.53 6.95
CA ALA A 124 5.68 -7.68 6.29
C ALA A 124 6.02 -8.13 4.86
N ASP A 125 6.09 -9.44 4.61
CA ASP A 125 6.36 -10.02 3.27
C ASP A 125 5.36 -9.60 2.18
N PHE A 126 4.16 -9.13 2.56
CA PHE A 126 3.15 -8.62 1.61
C PHE A 126 3.07 -7.09 1.62
N ALA A 127 4.16 -6.40 1.95
CA ALA A 127 4.21 -4.94 1.96
C ALA A 127 3.78 -4.33 0.62
N PHE A 128 4.06 -4.98 -0.50
CA PHE A 128 3.63 -4.50 -1.81
C PHE A 128 2.10 -4.51 -1.98
N GLU A 129 1.42 -5.53 -1.45
CA GLU A 129 -0.04 -5.61 -1.47
C GLU A 129 -0.66 -4.53 -0.55
N VAL A 130 0.00 -4.20 0.58
CA VAL A 130 -0.40 -3.06 1.43
C VAL A 130 -0.26 -1.72 0.67
N ILE A 131 0.89 -1.46 0.05
CA ILE A 131 1.16 -0.22 -0.71
C ILE A 131 0.13 -0.06 -1.83
N ARG A 132 -0.12 -1.14 -2.59
CA ARG A 132 -1.12 -1.18 -3.65
C ARG A 132 -2.52 -0.86 -3.14
N SER A 133 -2.94 -1.45 -2.02
CA SER A 133 -4.24 -1.22 -1.44
C SER A 133 -4.39 0.22 -0.94
N LEU A 134 -3.41 0.74 -0.19
CA LEU A 134 -3.42 2.13 0.32
C LEU A 134 -3.65 3.17 -0.78
N ARG A 135 -3.06 3.00 -1.97
CA ARG A 135 -3.18 3.96 -3.08
C ARG A 135 -4.57 4.07 -3.71
N VAL A 136 -5.45 3.12 -3.42
CA VAL A 136 -6.81 3.06 -3.98
C VAL A 136 -7.85 3.62 -3.01
N LEU A 137 -7.45 3.82 -1.75
CA LEU A 137 -8.33 4.14 -0.64
C LEU A 137 -8.50 5.63 -0.46
N ASP A 138 -9.71 6.03 -0.07
CA ASP A 138 -10.00 7.41 0.30
C ASP A 138 -9.81 7.61 1.82
N GLY A 139 -9.95 6.55 2.63
CA GLY A 139 -9.72 6.54 4.08
C GLY A 139 -9.29 5.17 4.59
N ALA A 140 -8.90 5.07 5.86
CA ALA A 140 -8.53 3.78 6.46
C ALA A 140 -8.92 3.67 7.94
N VAL A 141 -9.14 2.43 8.38
CA VAL A 141 -9.40 2.04 9.76
C VAL A 141 -8.23 1.21 10.26
N THR A 142 -7.54 1.71 11.27
CA THR A 142 -6.43 1.02 11.91
C THR A 142 -6.91 0.27 13.14
N ILE A 143 -6.85 -1.05 13.11
CA ILE A 143 -7.24 -1.93 14.21
C ILE A 143 -6.01 -2.23 15.06
N LEU A 144 -6.15 -2.02 16.37
CA LEU A 144 -5.12 -2.23 17.38
C LEU A 144 -5.60 -3.25 18.41
N ASP A 145 -4.71 -4.11 18.88
CA ASP A 145 -5.01 -5.03 19.99
C ASP A 145 -4.92 -4.26 21.33
N ALA A 146 -5.98 -4.26 22.13
CA ALA A 146 -6.00 -3.61 23.44
C ALA A 146 -4.95 -4.16 24.42
N VAL A 147 -4.48 -5.40 24.24
CA VAL A 147 -3.47 -6.04 25.09
C VAL A 147 -2.06 -5.69 24.62
N ALA A 148 -1.80 -5.72 23.32
CA ALA A 148 -0.47 -5.48 22.74
C ALA A 148 -0.16 -3.99 22.54
N GLY A 149 -1.17 -3.18 22.22
CA GLY A 149 -1.05 -1.76 21.92
C GLY A 149 -0.57 -1.49 20.49
N VAL A 150 0.29 -0.49 20.31
CA VAL A 150 0.83 -0.11 19.00
C VAL A 150 2.09 -0.91 18.68
N GLU A 151 2.00 -1.77 17.68
CA GLU A 151 3.10 -2.60 17.16
C GLU A 151 3.81 -1.91 15.99
N ALA A 152 5.09 -2.23 15.75
CA ALA A 152 5.88 -1.48 14.76
C ALA A 152 5.42 -1.66 13.32
N GLN A 153 4.82 -2.81 12.99
CA GLN A 153 4.27 -2.99 11.65
C GLN A 153 3.07 -2.07 11.44
N THR A 154 2.21 -1.94 12.44
CA THR A 154 1.10 -0.96 12.41
C THR A 154 1.63 0.45 12.29
N GLU A 155 2.72 0.78 13.00
CA GLU A 155 3.40 2.09 12.89
C GLU A 155 3.95 2.34 11.47
N LYS A 156 4.56 1.34 10.83
CA LYS A 156 5.07 1.46 9.46
C LYS A 156 3.93 1.73 8.46
N VAL A 157 2.86 0.94 8.51
CA VAL A 157 1.71 1.10 7.61
C VAL A 157 0.97 2.40 7.90
N TRP A 158 0.89 2.81 9.16
CA TRP A 158 0.34 4.11 9.57
C TRP A 158 1.11 5.28 8.95
N ARG A 159 2.45 5.25 9.02
CA ARG A 159 3.29 6.27 8.38
C ARG A 159 3.09 6.29 6.87
N GLN A 160 3.07 5.13 6.21
CA GLN A 160 2.77 5.04 4.78
C GLN A 160 1.41 5.64 4.41
N ALA A 161 0.37 5.38 5.22
CA ALA A 161 -0.95 5.98 5.01
C ALA A 161 -0.93 7.51 5.22
N LYS A 162 -0.17 7.99 6.21
CA LYS A 162 0.03 9.42 6.47
C LYS A 162 0.79 10.11 5.34
N ASP A 163 1.82 9.47 4.78
CA ASP A 163 2.60 9.97 3.66
C ASP A 163 1.77 10.08 2.37
N LEU A 164 0.85 9.13 2.17
CA LEU A 164 -0.16 9.19 1.10
C LEU A 164 -1.32 10.16 1.38
N GLY A 165 -1.34 10.77 2.57
CA GLY A 165 -2.35 11.73 2.99
C GLY A 165 -3.74 11.13 3.21
N ILE A 166 -3.83 9.84 3.59
CA ILE A 166 -5.08 9.13 3.83
C ILE A 166 -5.61 9.44 5.24
N PRO A 167 -6.86 9.92 5.41
CA PRO A 167 -7.51 10.07 6.71
C PRO A 167 -7.73 8.73 7.43
N LEU A 168 -7.48 8.71 8.73
CA LEU A 168 -7.43 7.48 9.54
C LEU A 168 -8.39 7.54 10.74
N ILE A 169 -9.01 6.40 11.06
CA ILE A 169 -9.69 6.11 12.32
C ILE A 169 -8.91 5.01 13.05
N ALA A 170 -8.78 5.09 14.37
CA ALA A 170 -8.22 4.03 15.18
C ALA A 170 -9.32 3.24 15.91
N TYR A 171 -9.27 1.91 15.87
CA TYR A 171 -10.18 1.01 16.56
C TYR A 171 -9.41 0.07 17.48
N ILE A 172 -9.56 0.25 18.79
CA ILE A 172 -8.96 -0.58 19.84
C ILE A 172 -9.86 -1.81 20.04
N ASN A 173 -9.43 -2.94 19.52
CA ASN A 173 -10.14 -4.21 19.52
C ASN A 173 -9.69 -5.10 20.69
N LYS A 174 -10.43 -6.20 20.93
CA LYS A 174 -10.15 -7.20 21.98
C LYS A 174 -10.18 -6.63 23.41
N MET A 175 -11.04 -5.64 23.64
CA MET A 175 -11.31 -5.09 24.99
C MET A 175 -11.84 -6.12 25.99
N ASP A 176 -12.21 -7.32 25.53
CA ASP A 176 -12.69 -8.42 26.35
C ASP A 176 -11.59 -9.31 26.94
N ARG A 177 -10.33 -9.14 26.53
CA ARG A 177 -9.20 -9.95 27.01
C ARG A 177 -8.67 -9.44 28.35
N GLU A 178 -8.12 -10.36 29.14
CA GLU A 178 -7.38 -10.01 30.36
C GLU A 178 -6.14 -9.17 29.99
N GLY A 179 -5.94 -8.04 30.67
CA GLY A 179 -4.86 -7.10 30.38
C GLY A 179 -5.13 -6.10 29.25
N ALA A 180 -6.36 -6.04 28.72
CA ALA A 180 -6.77 -5.03 27.75
C ALA A 180 -6.77 -3.63 28.38
N GLY A 181 -5.81 -2.78 27.99
CA GLY A 181 -5.66 -1.43 28.53
C GLY A 181 -6.03 -0.36 27.51
N TYR A 182 -7.24 0.21 27.62
CA TYR A 182 -7.70 1.27 26.71
C TYR A 182 -6.84 2.53 26.87
N GLY A 183 -6.64 2.99 28.11
CA GLY A 183 -5.88 4.20 28.40
C GLY A 183 -4.38 4.10 28.07
N ARG A 184 -3.84 2.88 28.04
CA ARG A 184 -2.47 2.62 27.57
C ARG A 184 -2.38 2.73 26.06
N SER A 185 -3.28 2.05 25.35
CA SER A 185 -3.36 2.07 23.88
C SER A 185 -3.57 3.48 23.33
N VAL A 186 -4.42 4.30 23.96
CA VAL A 186 -4.60 5.72 23.60
C VAL A 186 -3.29 6.50 23.72
N ARG A 187 -2.55 6.35 24.82
CA ARG A 187 -1.24 7.01 25.00
C ARG A 187 -0.21 6.56 23.97
N GLU A 188 -0.19 5.26 23.65
CA GLU A 188 0.71 4.72 22.64
C GLU A 188 0.36 5.24 21.24
N ILE A 189 -0.94 5.40 20.90
CA ILE A 189 -1.39 6.02 19.65
C ILE A 189 -0.85 7.45 19.55
N VAL A 190 -1.01 8.26 20.59
CA VAL A 190 -0.53 9.65 20.56
C VAL A 190 1.00 9.70 20.48
N GLY A 191 1.69 8.94 21.34
CA GLY A 191 3.15 8.98 21.46
C GLY A 191 3.91 8.35 20.29
N ARG A 192 3.47 7.19 19.77
CA ARG A 192 4.17 6.45 18.70
C ARG A 192 3.68 6.82 17.31
N LEU A 193 2.37 6.93 17.12
CA LEU A 193 1.80 7.23 15.80
C LEU A 193 1.84 8.74 15.48
N GLY A 194 2.14 9.58 16.48
CA GLY A 194 2.34 11.02 16.30
C GLY A 194 1.08 11.71 15.78
N THR A 195 -0.06 11.49 16.46
CA THR A 195 -1.37 12.07 16.12
C THR A 195 -2.10 12.54 17.38
N ARG A 196 -2.99 13.53 17.23
CA ARG A 196 -3.93 13.89 18.30
C ARG A 196 -5.05 12.84 18.37
N ALA A 197 -5.33 12.33 19.56
CA ALA A 197 -6.38 11.36 19.79
C ALA A 197 -7.70 12.05 20.17
N LEU A 198 -8.77 11.81 19.40
CA LEU A 198 -10.12 12.27 19.70
C LEU A 198 -10.96 11.08 20.18
N LEU A 199 -11.32 11.05 21.47
CA LEU A 199 -12.07 9.93 22.04
C LEU A 199 -13.56 10.04 21.67
N VAL A 200 -14.01 9.23 20.70
CA VAL A 200 -15.41 9.21 20.26
C VAL A 200 -16.25 8.29 21.12
N ASN A 201 -15.69 7.13 21.50
CA ASN A 201 -16.31 6.24 22.45
C ASN A 201 -15.31 5.81 23.54
N ILE A 202 -15.85 5.45 24.70
CA ILE A 202 -15.09 4.96 25.85
C ILE A 202 -15.64 3.60 26.30
N PRO A 203 -14.79 2.71 26.85
CA PRO A 203 -15.23 1.36 27.21
C PRO A 203 -16.11 1.36 28.47
N TYR A 204 -17.12 0.50 28.51
CA TYR A 204 -17.96 0.28 29.67
C TYR A 204 -17.73 -1.12 30.27
N PHE A 205 -17.25 -1.12 31.51
CA PHE A 205 -17.00 -2.33 32.30
C PHE A 205 -18.06 -2.49 33.39
N VAL A 206 -18.46 -3.73 33.64
CA VAL A 206 -19.37 -4.09 34.73
C VAL A 206 -18.73 -5.17 35.58
N GLU A 207 -18.74 -4.97 36.90
CA GLU A 207 -18.29 -6.00 37.84
C GLU A 207 -19.24 -7.20 37.79
N ASP A 208 -18.69 -8.38 37.56
CA ASP A 208 -19.45 -9.62 37.64
C ASP A 208 -19.74 -9.95 39.11
N PRO A 209 -21.02 -10.09 39.52
CA PRO A 209 -21.39 -10.38 40.90
C PRO A 209 -20.80 -11.69 41.45
N ILE A 210 -20.40 -12.63 40.58
CA ILE A 210 -19.86 -13.93 41.00
C ILE A 210 -18.32 -13.87 41.10
N THR A 211 -17.66 -13.45 40.03
CA THR A 211 -16.20 -13.49 39.92
C THR A 211 -15.52 -12.24 40.47
N LYS A 212 -16.28 -11.16 40.71
CA LYS A 212 -15.78 -9.80 41.03
C LYS A 212 -14.78 -9.27 40.00
N GLN A 213 -14.74 -9.86 38.80
CA GLN A 213 -13.92 -9.39 37.71
C GLN A 213 -14.72 -8.36 36.90
N MET A 214 -14.01 -7.36 36.37
CA MET A 214 -14.59 -6.35 35.50
C MET A 214 -14.73 -6.93 34.09
N ILE A 215 -15.97 -7.09 33.62
CA ILE A 215 -16.29 -7.62 32.30
C ILE A 215 -16.67 -6.46 31.37
N PHE A 216 -16.05 -6.43 30.20
CA PHE A 216 -16.42 -5.52 29.13
C PHE A 216 -17.82 -5.85 28.59
N LYS A 217 -18.79 -4.93 28.75
CA LYS A 217 -20.20 -5.12 28.35
C LYS A 217 -20.71 -4.11 27.31
N GLY A 218 -19.96 -3.06 27.02
CA GLY A 218 -20.42 -2.07 26.06
C GLY A 218 -19.49 -0.88 25.88
N VAL A 219 -20.02 0.15 25.22
CA VAL A 219 -19.30 1.41 24.97
C VAL A 219 -20.21 2.59 25.25
N ILE A 220 -19.64 3.67 25.75
CA ILE A 220 -20.34 4.96 25.91
C ILE A 220 -19.97 5.82 24.69
N ASP A 221 -20.98 6.26 23.96
CA ASP A 221 -20.86 7.22 22.88
C ASP A 221 -20.80 8.64 23.48
N VAL A 222 -19.62 9.26 23.40
CA VAL A 222 -19.34 10.59 23.97
C VAL A 222 -20.00 11.69 23.14
N VAL A 223 -20.25 11.45 21.84
CA VAL A 223 -20.81 12.43 20.90
C VAL A 223 -22.32 12.51 21.05
N GLU A 224 -23.02 11.38 21.08
CA GLU A 224 -24.48 11.31 21.23
C GLU A 224 -24.95 11.24 22.69
N ARG A 225 -24.02 11.06 23.66
CA ARG A 225 -24.27 10.95 25.11
C ARG A 225 -25.11 9.73 25.48
N LYS A 226 -24.77 8.58 24.88
CA LYS A 226 -25.55 7.33 25.04
C LYS A 226 -24.67 6.19 25.49
N LEU A 227 -25.19 5.38 26.41
CA LEU A 227 -24.60 4.10 26.74
C LEU A 227 -25.16 3.04 25.79
N LEU A 228 -24.27 2.34 25.09
CA LEU A 228 -24.57 1.19 24.28
C LEU A 228 -24.12 -0.05 25.03
N SER A 229 -25.06 -0.89 25.47
CA SER A 229 -24.76 -2.15 26.16
C SER A 229 -25.26 -3.36 25.39
N TRP A 230 -24.41 -4.39 25.34
CA TRP A 230 -24.69 -5.67 24.70
C TRP A 230 -24.87 -6.72 25.79
N GLU A 231 -26.10 -7.24 25.92
CA GLU A 231 -26.38 -8.30 26.87
C GLU A 231 -26.01 -9.66 26.26
N THR A 232 -24.90 -10.24 26.75
CA THR A 232 -24.38 -11.55 26.30
C THR A 232 -25.02 -12.74 27.05
N SER A 233 -25.82 -12.50 28.10
CA SER A 233 -26.42 -13.55 28.93
C SER A 233 -27.63 -14.25 28.30
N ASP A 234 -28.24 -13.63 27.29
CA ASP A 234 -29.36 -14.21 26.55
C ASP A 234 -28.86 -15.02 25.36
N ARG A 235 -29.14 -16.33 25.34
CA ARG A 235 -28.88 -17.23 24.18
C ARG A 235 -29.49 -16.73 22.85
N SER A 236 -30.44 -15.79 22.91
CA SER A 236 -31.05 -15.16 21.73
C SER A 236 -30.28 -13.96 21.16
N ASN A 237 -29.22 -13.51 21.83
CA ASN A 237 -28.43 -12.32 21.47
C ASN A 237 -26.93 -12.60 21.29
N GLU A 238 -26.52 -13.86 21.13
CA GLU A 238 -25.12 -14.24 20.86
C GLU A 238 -24.56 -13.54 19.60
N ASP A 239 -25.42 -13.24 18.62
CA ASP A 239 -25.08 -12.55 17.38
C ASP A 239 -24.84 -11.03 17.51
N GLY A 240 -25.13 -10.44 18.69
CA GLY A 240 -24.94 -9.01 18.97
C GLY A 240 -25.87 -8.07 18.18
N ARG A 241 -27.03 -8.55 17.72
CA ARG A 241 -28.00 -7.74 16.95
C ARG A 241 -28.90 -6.86 17.82
N LYS A 242 -29.16 -7.24 19.07
CA LYS A 242 -29.94 -6.40 20.01
C LYS A 242 -28.97 -5.57 20.84
N VAL A 243 -29.04 -4.26 20.65
CA VAL A 243 -28.29 -3.27 21.43
C VAL A 243 -29.27 -2.55 22.35
N SER A 244 -28.95 -2.53 23.64
CA SER A 244 -29.68 -1.69 24.60
C SER A 244 -29.05 -0.29 24.61
N VAL A 245 -29.88 0.72 24.37
CA VAL A 245 -29.46 2.12 24.25
C VAL A 245 -30.06 2.90 25.41
N ILE A 246 -29.20 3.36 26.31
CA ILE A 246 -29.60 4.15 27.48
C ILE A 246 -29.12 5.59 27.27
N ASP A 247 -30.03 6.54 27.39
CA ASP A 247 -29.73 7.96 27.28
C ASP A 247 -29.16 8.48 28.61
N LEU A 248 -27.95 9.03 28.59
CA LEU A 248 -27.26 9.51 29.79
C LEU A 248 -27.72 10.92 30.22
N ASP A 249 -28.52 11.58 29.39
CA ASP A 249 -29.13 12.87 29.73
C ASP A 249 -30.21 12.74 30.82
N LEU A 250 -30.85 11.57 30.93
CA LEU A 250 -31.91 11.31 31.91
C LEU A 250 -31.30 11.05 33.30
N GLU A 251 -31.72 11.85 34.29
CA GLU A 251 -31.26 11.70 35.69
C GLU A 251 -31.84 10.43 36.32
N THR A 252 -31.01 9.40 36.42
CA THR A 252 -31.26 8.20 37.24
C THR A 252 -30.06 7.94 38.15
N ASP A 253 -30.31 7.60 39.42
CA ASP A 253 -29.26 7.40 40.45
C ASP A 253 -28.20 6.35 40.06
N GLN A 254 -28.54 5.39 39.18
CA GLN A 254 -27.63 4.34 38.71
C GLN A 254 -26.59 4.83 37.68
N ASN A 255 -26.82 5.97 37.03
CA ASN A 255 -25.99 6.46 35.91
C ASN A 255 -25.06 7.62 36.32
N ALA A 256 -25.01 8.00 37.60
CA ALA A 256 -24.28 9.19 38.06
C ALA A 256 -22.77 9.12 37.79
N GLU A 257 -22.15 7.96 37.98
CA GLU A 257 -20.72 7.75 37.73
C GLU A 257 -20.39 7.79 36.23
N LEU A 258 -21.20 7.11 35.41
CA LEU A 258 -21.05 7.07 33.94
C LEU A 258 -21.28 8.44 33.31
N ARG A 259 -22.23 9.22 33.84
CA ARG A 259 -22.48 10.58 33.39
C ARG A 259 -21.30 11.50 33.66
N LYS A 260 -20.64 11.34 34.83
CA LYS A 260 -19.44 12.11 35.15
C LYS A 260 -18.30 11.79 34.18
N GLU A 261 -18.05 10.50 33.93
CA GLU A 261 -17.01 10.07 33.00
C GLU A 261 -17.29 10.53 31.56
N CYS A 262 -18.55 10.44 31.12
CA CYS A 262 -18.97 10.98 29.82
C CYS A 262 -18.78 12.50 29.72
N LYS A 263 -19.08 13.25 30.79
CA LYS A 263 -18.88 14.70 30.85
C LYS A 263 -17.40 15.08 30.72
N ASP A 264 -16.53 14.40 31.48
CA ASP A 264 -15.09 14.66 31.46
C ASP A 264 -14.48 14.32 30.09
N ALA A 265 -14.87 13.18 29.49
CA ALA A 265 -14.44 12.79 28.15
C ALA A 265 -14.93 13.78 27.08
N ARG A 266 -16.19 14.24 27.18
CA ARG A 266 -16.78 15.21 26.25
C ARG A 266 -16.14 16.58 26.37
N GLN A 267 -15.81 17.02 27.58
CA GLN A 267 -15.07 18.26 27.81
C GLN A 267 -13.73 18.22 27.08
N ALA A 268 -12.94 17.16 27.27
CA ALA A 268 -11.65 16.99 26.61
C ALA A 268 -11.79 16.98 25.07
N LEU A 269 -12.82 16.30 24.55
CA LEU A 269 -13.09 16.24 23.11
C LEU A 269 -13.40 17.63 22.53
N ILE A 270 -14.25 18.42 23.20
CA ILE A 270 -14.66 19.75 22.74
C ILE A 270 -13.48 20.74 22.81
N GLU A 271 -12.67 20.68 23.87
CA GLU A 271 -11.47 21.53 23.99
C GLU A 271 -10.48 21.26 22.84
N GLN A 272 -10.22 19.98 22.53
CA GLN A 272 -9.34 19.61 21.42
C GLN A 272 -9.88 20.01 20.05
N LEU A 273 -11.20 19.95 19.85
CA LEU A 273 -11.85 20.39 18.61
C LEU A 273 -11.89 21.92 18.50
N GLY A 274 -12.01 22.63 19.63
CA GLY A 274 -11.95 24.09 19.68
C GLY A 274 -10.62 24.65 19.16
N ASP A 275 -9.51 23.95 19.37
CA ASP A 275 -8.20 24.35 18.80
C ASP A 275 -8.18 24.39 17.26
N TYR A 276 -9.10 23.67 16.59
CA TYR A 276 -9.12 23.54 15.13
C TYR A 276 -10.30 24.26 14.48
N ASP A 277 -11.47 24.25 15.13
CA ASP A 277 -12.75 24.64 14.53
C ASP A 277 -13.43 25.77 15.32
N GLU A 278 -13.45 26.97 14.75
CA GLU A 278 -14.06 28.15 15.35
C GLU A 278 -15.56 27.95 15.64
N HIS A 279 -16.27 27.14 14.84
CA HIS A 279 -17.70 26.90 15.05
C HIS A 279 -17.99 26.16 16.35
N VAL A 280 -17.06 25.33 16.83
CA VAL A 280 -17.18 24.63 18.11
C VAL A 280 -17.01 25.62 19.27
N ILE A 281 -16.07 26.57 19.13
CA ILE A 281 -15.87 27.65 20.10
C ILE A 281 -17.12 28.52 20.18
N ASP A 282 -17.65 28.96 19.04
CA ASP A 282 -18.86 29.79 19.00
C ASP A 282 -20.05 29.09 19.67
N SER A 283 -20.30 27.83 19.33
CA SER A 283 -21.37 27.05 19.96
C SER A 283 -21.15 26.86 21.46
N PHE A 284 -19.91 26.75 21.92
CA PHE A 284 -19.60 26.63 23.34
C PHE A 284 -19.79 27.96 24.10
N LEU A 285 -19.39 29.08 23.50
CA LEU A 285 -19.61 30.42 24.08
C LEU A 285 -21.10 30.77 24.19
N GLU A 286 -21.93 30.25 23.28
CA GLU A 286 -23.39 30.43 23.34
C GLU A 286 -24.06 29.59 24.43
N THR A 287 -23.60 28.36 24.68
CA THR A 287 -24.23 27.47 25.66
C THR A 287 -23.62 27.56 27.05
N GLU A 288 -22.36 28.01 27.17
CA GLU A 288 -21.53 28.01 28.39
C GLU A 288 -21.40 26.64 29.09
N ASP A 289 -21.86 25.56 28.45
CA ASP A 289 -21.87 24.18 28.97
C ASP A 289 -21.50 23.18 27.87
N TYR A 290 -20.46 22.38 28.14
CA TYR A 290 -19.94 21.32 27.26
C TYR A 290 -20.99 20.23 26.93
N MET A 291 -21.93 19.98 27.84
CA MET A 291 -22.97 18.97 27.63
C MET A 291 -24.09 19.44 26.69
N GLN A 292 -24.24 20.76 26.51
CA GLN A 292 -25.30 21.37 25.71
C GLN A 292 -24.88 21.68 24.26
N VAL A 293 -23.58 21.60 23.95
CA VAL A 293 -23.07 21.72 22.58
C VAL A 293 -23.72 20.65 21.69
N SER A 294 -24.23 21.06 20.52
CA SER A 294 -24.97 20.18 19.61
C SER A 294 -24.09 19.06 19.04
N SER A 295 -24.57 17.81 19.11
CA SER A 295 -23.86 16.64 18.55
C SER A 295 -23.62 16.74 17.04
N SER A 296 -24.49 17.45 16.30
CA SER A 296 -24.29 17.67 14.86
C SER A 296 -23.03 18.51 14.56
N ILE A 297 -22.83 19.60 15.30
CA ILE A 297 -21.65 20.47 15.15
C ILE A 297 -20.38 19.70 15.51
N ILE A 298 -20.43 18.89 16.56
CA ILE A 298 -19.30 18.04 16.97
C ILE A 298 -18.96 17.02 15.87
N LYS A 299 -19.96 16.37 15.25
CA LYS A 299 -19.73 15.43 14.15
C LYS A 299 -19.11 16.10 12.93
N ASP A 300 -19.59 17.28 12.57
CA ASP A 300 -19.05 18.05 11.44
C ASP A 300 -17.60 18.50 11.73
N ALA A 301 -17.31 18.94 12.96
CA ALA A 301 -15.96 19.30 13.39
C ALA A 301 -15.02 18.09 13.41
N LEU A 302 -15.46 16.94 13.94
CA LEU A 302 -14.74 15.67 13.91
C LEU A 302 -14.41 15.25 12.47
N ARG A 303 -15.37 15.35 11.56
CA ARG A 303 -15.19 15.08 10.13
C ARG A 303 -14.14 16.00 9.52
N ARG A 304 -14.24 17.32 9.74
CA ARG A 304 -13.27 18.30 9.24
C ARG A 304 -11.86 18.03 9.78
N ALA A 305 -11.72 17.75 11.08
CA ALA A 305 -10.44 17.45 11.72
C ALA A 305 -9.81 16.15 11.19
N THR A 306 -10.63 15.14 10.91
CA THR A 306 -10.20 13.84 10.37
C THR A 306 -9.73 13.98 8.92
N ILE A 307 -10.53 14.62 8.05
CA ILE A 307 -10.19 14.86 6.64
C ILE A 307 -8.98 15.79 6.52
N GLY A 308 -8.91 16.82 7.37
CA GLY A 308 -7.76 17.72 7.47
C GLY A 308 -6.50 17.09 8.07
N ARG A 309 -6.57 15.83 8.54
CA ARG A 309 -5.47 15.08 9.17
C ARG A 309 -4.89 15.77 10.41
N TYR A 310 -5.68 16.60 11.08
CA TYR A 310 -5.29 17.29 12.31
C TYR A 310 -5.32 16.35 13.52
N ALA A 311 -6.33 15.46 13.55
CA ALA A 311 -6.56 14.55 14.64
C ALA A 311 -7.27 13.27 14.17
N THR A 312 -7.14 12.20 14.95
CA THR A 312 -7.67 10.87 14.64
C THR A 312 -8.76 10.47 15.64
N PRO A 313 -9.98 10.14 15.17
CA PRO A 313 -11.02 9.53 16.00
C PRO A 313 -10.59 8.16 16.52
N ILE A 314 -10.73 7.94 17.83
CA ILE A 314 -10.49 6.66 18.49
C ILE A 314 -11.82 6.04 18.89
N LEU A 315 -12.00 4.78 18.51
CA LEU A 315 -13.06 3.90 18.94
C LEU A 315 -12.50 2.65 19.65
N CYS A 316 -13.32 1.99 20.45
CA CYS A 316 -13.03 0.69 21.04
C CYS A 316 -14.18 -0.32 20.88
N GLY A 317 -13.85 -1.60 21.00
CA GLY A 317 -14.82 -2.69 21.01
C GLY A 317 -14.17 -4.07 21.14
N SER A 318 -14.98 -5.11 20.91
CA SER A 318 -14.54 -6.49 20.80
C SER A 318 -15.28 -7.17 19.64
N SER A 319 -14.58 -7.34 18.52
CA SER A 319 -15.13 -8.01 17.34
C SER A 319 -15.37 -9.51 17.56
N PHE A 320 -14.70 -10.12 18.55
CA PHE A 320 -14.93 -11.52 18.92
C PHE A 320 -16.25 -11.68 19.69
N LYS A 321 -16.52 -10.79 20.66
CA LYS A 321 -17.76 -10.80 21.45
C LYS A 321 -18.94 -10.06 20.81
N ASN A 322 -18.81 -9.61 19.56
CA ASN A 322 -19.88 -8.90 18.84
C ASN A 322 -20.24 -7.53 19.46
N ILE A 323 -19.27 -6.83 20.03
CA ILE A 323 -19.45 -5.55 20.73
C ILE A 323 -18.69 -4.44 19.98
N GLY A 324 -19.36 -3.34 19.64
CA GLY A 324 -18.70 -2.12 19.14
C GLY A 324 -18.44 -2.04 17.62
N VAL A 325 -18.73 -3.08 16.85
CA VAL A 325 -18.57 -3.05 15.38
C VAL A 325 -19.61 -2.15 14.69
N GLN A 326 -20.86 -2.10 15.17
CA GLN A 326 -21.88 -1.21 14.58
C GLN A 326 -21.53 0.28 14.74
N PRO A 327 -21.13 0.76 15.94
CA PRO A 327 -20.61 2.12 16.10
C PRO A 327 -19.39 2.42 15.21
N LEU A 328 -18.53 1.43 14.95
CA LEU A 328 -17.42 1.58 14.01
C LEU A 328 -17.91 1.82 12.58
N MET A 329 -18.92 1.07 12.12
CA MET A 329 -19.54 1.26 10.80
C MET A 329 -20.21 2.64 10.66
N ASP A 330 -20.83 3.14 11.73
CA ASP A 330 -21.37 4.49 11.76
C ASP A 330 -20.28 5.57 11.71
N ALA A 331 -19.21 5.39 12.49
CA ALA A 331 -18.06 6.29 12.49
C ALA A 331 -17.34 6.36 11.12
N ILE A 332 -17.28 5.25 10.39
CA ILE A 332 -16.78 5.22 9.01
C ILE A 332 -17.59 6.16 8.10
N ILE A 333 -18.91 6.15 8.23
CA ILE A 333 -19.77 7.02 7.41
C ILE A 333 -19.61 8.48 7.83
N ASP A 334 -19.67 8.74 9.13
CA ASP A 334 -19.71 10.07 9.72
C ASP A 334 -18.36 10.80 9.55
N TYR A 335 -17.23 10.12 9.74
CA TYR A 335 -15.91 10.79 9.83
C TYR A 335 -14.97 10.56 8.65
N LEU A 336 -15.05 9.44 7.91
CA LEU A 336 -14.16 9.22 6.76
C LEU A 336 -14.66 9.94 5.50
N PRO A 337 -13.73 10.34 4.59
CA PRO A 337 -14.07 11.12 3.40
C PRO A 337 -14.87 10.31 2.38
N SER A 338 -15.68 11.04 1.62
CA SER A 338 -16.18 10.57 0.33
C SER A 338 -15.12 10.74 -0.77
N PRO A 339 -15.23 10.06 -1.92
CA PRO A 339 -14.35 10.29 -3.07
C PRO A 339 -14.28 11.75 -3.56
N LEU A 340 -15.25 12.59 -3.19
CA LEU A 340 -15.26 14.02 -3.52
C LEU A 340 -14.35 14.86 -2.62
N GLU A 341 -14.20 14.44 -1.36
CA GLU A 341 -13.41 15.14 -0.33
C GLU A 341 -11.99 14.55 -0.19
N ALA A 342 -11.75 13.41 -0.84
CA ALA A 342 -10.45 12.74 -0.86
C ALA A 342 -9.41 13.54 -1.66
N ASN A 343 -8.12 13.30 -1.38
CA ASN A 343 -7.04 13.89 -2.17
C ASN A 343 -7.19 13.49 -3.65
N PRO A 344 -7.17 14.44 -4.59
CA PRO A 344 -7.22 14.11 -6.01
C PRO A 344 -5.97 13.31 -6.40
N PRO A 345 -6.09 12.32 -7.30
CA PRO A 345 -4.94 11.57 -7.76
C PRO A 345 -4.00 12.46 -8.58
N GLU A 346 -2.70 12.29 -8.38
CA GLU A 346 -1.70 12.93 -9.24
C GLU A 346 -1.68 12.26 -10.62
N VAL A 347 -1.92 13.06 -11.66
CA VAL A 347 -1.92 12.61 -13.05
C VAL A 347 -0.73 13.21 -13.78
N VAL A 348 0.21 12.35 -14.15
CA VAL A 348 1.40 12.74 -14.91
C VAL A 348 1.12 12.48 -16.39
N SER A 349 1.20 13.52 -17.21
CA SER A 349 1.24 13.33 -18.67
C SER A 349 2.70 13.30 -19.11
N SER A 350 3.24 12.09 -19.31
CA SER A 350 4.49 11.93 -20.05
C SER A 350 4.14 11.66 -21.51
N PRO A 351 4.70 12.39 -22.48
CA PRO A 351 4.54 12.08 -23.89
C PRO A 351 5.39 10.85 -24.23
N LEU A 352 5.00 9.69 -23.72
CA LEU A 352 5.38 8.42 -24.33
C LEU A 352 4.61 8.36 -25.64
N PHE A 353 5.34 8.62 -26.73
CA PHE A 353 4.93 8.79 -28.13
C PHE A 353 4.55 10.22 -28.58
N GLY A 354 5.61 11.00 -28.84
CA GLY A 354 5.71 11.78 -30.07
C GLY A 354 5.58 13.31 -29.96
N SER A 355 6.61 13.97 -30.49
CA SER A 355 6.77 15.41 -30.76
C SER A 355 7.35 16.27 -29.63
N ILE A 356 8.67 16.23 -29.49
CA ILE A 356 9.45 17.37 -28.99
C ILE A 356 9.28 18.51 -30.00
N LYS A 357 8.40 19.49 -29.71
CA LYS A 357 8.40 20.76 -30.43
C LYS A 357 9.52 21.62 -29.88
N HIS A 358 10.56 21.83 -30.68
CA HIS A 358 11.49 22.94 -30.49
C HIS A 358 10.70 24.25 -30.44
N ARG A 359 10.70 24.94 -29.30
CA ARG A 359 10.28 26.34 -29.22
C ARG A 359 11.42 27.16 -28.63
N LYS A 360 12.10 27.88 -29.52
CA LYS A 360 13.15 28.86 -29.21
C LYS A 360 12.59 30.04 -28.42
N GLY A 361 13.33 30.45 -27.39
CA GLY A 361 13.51 31.86 -27.04
C GLY A 361 12.65 32.42 -25.91
N ARG A 362 13.02 32.15 -24.66
CA ARG A 362 13.34 33.18 -23.65
C ARG A 362 13.83 32.54 -22.36
N THR A 363 14.92 33.09 -21.85
CA THR A 363 15.60 32.79 -20.59
C THR A 363 14.67 33.03 -19.41
N GLN A 364 14.12 31.96 -18.84
CA GLN A 364 13.70 31.84 -17.45
C GLN A 364 14.03 30.41 -17.02
N GLU A 365 14.52 30.28 -15.79
CA GLU A 365 14.96 29.06 -15.13
C GLU A 365 13.95 27.93 -15.35
N LYS A 366 14.38 26.84 -16.01
CA LYS A 366 13.56 25.65 -16.23
C LYS A 366 13.70 24.74 -15.01
N GLN A 367 12.67 24.73 -14.18
CA GLN A 367 12.29 23.54 -13.41
C GLN A 367 11.90 22.44 -14.41
N ASP A 368 12.27 21.20 -14.14
CA ASP A 368 11.92 20.04 -14.97
C ASP A 368 10.39 19.90 -15.08
N ASP A 369 9.84 20.24 -16.24
CA ASP A 369 8.41 20.19 -16.56
C ASP A 369 7.93 18.73 -16.70
N HIS A 370 7.76 18.02 -15.58
CA HIS A 370 6.72 16.99 -15.49
C HIS A 370 5.37 17.71 -15.59
N SER A 371 4.77 17.76 -16.79
CA SER A 371 3.50 18.47 -16.96
C SER A 371 2.35 17.69 -16.30
N THR A 372 2.12 17.97 -15.02
CA THR A 372 0.96 17.53 -14.25
C THR A 372 -0.29 18.07 -14.94
N LEU A 373 -1.26 17.18 -15.20
CA LEU A 373 -2.54 17.61 -15.76
C LEU A 373 -3.36 18.25 -14.63
N PRO A 374 -4.04 19.38 -14.87
CA PRO A 374 -4.89 19.98 -13.85
C PRO A 374 -6.05 19.03 -13.54
N VAL A 375 -6.19 18.70 -12.26
CA VAL A 375 -7.29 17.90 -11.73
C VAL A 375 -8.22 18.83 -10.95
N SER A 376 -9.51 18.83 -11.30
CA SER A 376 -10.54 19.60 -10.59
C SER A 376 -11.62 18.67 -10.07
N MET A 377 -12.13 18.92 -8.86
CA MET A 377 -13.27 18.18 -8.31
C MET A 377 -14.59 18.89 -8.70
N ASP A 378 -15.44 18.22 -9.48
CA ASP A 378 -16.81 18.66 -9.78
C ASP A 378 -17.79 17.99 -8.77
N PRO A 379 -18.65 18.76 -8.07
CA PRO A 379 -19.59 18.23 -7.07
C PRO A 379 -20.53 17.12 -7.56
N GLN A 380 -20.82 17.05 -8.87
CA GLN A 380 -21.75 16.04 -9.42
C GLN A 380 -21.05 14.89 -10.15
N LEU A 381 -19.89 15.14 -10.76
CA LEU A 381 -19.20 14.18 -11.62
C LEU A 381 -17.97 13.54 -10.96
N GLY A 382 -17.48 14.12 -9.87
CA GLY A 382 -16.27 13.70 -9.19
C GLY A 382 -15.01 14.36 -9.75
N CYS A 383 -13.89 13.64 -9.69
CA CYS A 383 -12.63 14.09 -10.25
C CYS A 383 -12.76 14.23 -11.78
N VAL A 384 -12.44 15.42 -12.29
CA VAL A 384 -12.39 15.75 -13.71
C VAL A 384 -10.94 16.06 -14.07
N ILE A 385 -10.38 15.27 -14.98
CA ILE A 385 -9.00 15.45 -15.45
C ILE A 385 -9.02 16.36 -16.68
N ASN A 386 -8.17 17.39 -16.68
CA ASN A 386 -8.00 18.33 -17.79
C ASN A 386 -9.29 19.05 -18.22
N ASN A 387 -10.22 19.29 -17.29
CA ASN A 387 -11.55 19.88 -17.55
C ASN A 387 -12.43 19.08 -18.56
N ASP A 388 -12.04 17.86 -18.94
CA ASP A 388 -12.86 17.00 -19.79
C ASP A 388 -13.76 16.09 -18.94
N LYS A 389 -15.05 16.44 -18.90
CA LYS A 389 -16.10 15.71 -18.17
C LYS A 389 -16.34 14.30 -18.72
N HIS A 390 -15.85 13.99 -19.91
CA HIS A 390 -16.05 12.71 -20.57
C HIS A 390 -14.82 11.81 -20.52
N LEU A 391 -13.68 12.31 -20.04
CA LEU A 391 -12.47 11.51 -19.88
C LEU A 391 -12.62 10.57 -18.68
N THR A 392 -12.60 9.27 -18.96
CA THR A 392 -12.63 8.23 -17.95
C THR A 392 -11.21 7.77 -17.68
N ALA A 393 -10.76 7.91 -16.43
CA ALA A 393 -9.47 7.39 -15.97
C ALA A 393 -9.71 6.39 -14.84
N SER A 394 -9.12 5.21 -14.98
CA SER A 394 -9.20 4.15 -13.98
C SER A 394 -7.86 3.48 -13.78
N LEU A 395 -7.59 3.04 -12.55
CA LEU A 395 -6.38 2.29 -12.18
C LEU A 395 -6.73 0.83 -11.97
N ALA A 396 -6.05 -0.07 -12.68
CA ALA A 396 -6.05 -1.49 -12.39
C ALA A 396 -5.11 -1.74 -11.22
N PHE A 397 -5.65 -2.10 -10.06
CA PHE A 397 -4.84 -2.26 -8.85
C PHE A 397 -4.70 -3.70 -8.40
N LYS A 398 -5.55 -4.62 -8.84
CA LYS A 398 -5.42 -6.04 -8.49
C LYS A 398 -5.91 -6.92 -9.65
N VAL A 399 -5.20 -8.00 -9.94
CA VAL A 399 -5.64 -9.04 -10.89
C VAL A 399 -5.72 -10.36 -10.14
N ILE A 400 -6.80 -11.12 -10.36
CA ILE A 400 -7.02 -12.43 -9.75
C ILE A 400 -7.52 -13.40 -10.83
N SER A 401 -7.01 -14.61 -10.85
CA SER A 401 -7.53 -15.72 -11.63
C SER A 401 -8.53 -16.53 -10.81
N HIS A 402 -9.78 -16.60 -11.25
CA HIS A 402 -10.81 -17.41 -10.61
C HIS A 402 -11.12 -18.66 -11.45
N PRO A 403 -11.18 -19.88 -10.86
CA PRO A 403 -11.33 -21.15 -11.60
C PRO A 403 -12.48 -21.17 -12.62
N ASN A 404 -13.66 -20.66 -12.22
CA ASN A 404 -14.86 -20.69 -13.07
C ASN A 404 -15.08 -19.44 -13.95
N ARG A 405 -14.46 -18.30 -13.59
CA ARG A 405 -14.77 -16.98 -14.18
C ARG A 405 -13.62 -16.42 -15.02
N GLY A 406 -12.46 -17.07 -14.97
CA GLY A 406 -11.25 -16.61 -15.63
C GLY A 406 -10.59 -15.43 -14.91
N LEU A 407 -9.85 -14.63 -15.66
CA LEU A 407 -9.15 -13.44 -15.16
C LEU A 407 -10.12 -12.32 -14.80
N MET A 408 -9.96 -11.80 -13.59
CA MET A 408 -10.70 -10.70 -12.99
C MET A 408 -9.74 -9.59 -12.62
N THR A 409 -9.91 -8.42 -13.23
CA THR A 409 -9.09 -7.23 -12.96
C THR A 409 -9.90 -6.22 -12.17
N PHE A 410 -9.50 -5.96 -10.93
CA PHE A 410 -10.07 -4.94 -10.07
C PHE A 410 -9.58 -3.56 -10.49
N VAL A 411 -10.53 -2.67 -10.70
CA VAL A 411 -10.29 -1.31 -11.15
C VAL A 411 -10.95 -0.30 -10.23
N ARG A 412 -10.23 0.79 -9.99
CA ARG A 412 -10.73 2.00 -9.33
C ARG A 412 -10.99 3.06 -10.38
N VAL A 413 -12.22 3.54 -10.51
CA VAL A 413 -12.56 4.63 -11.44
C VAL A 413 -12.42 5.96 -10.72
N TYR A 414 -11.47 6.80 -11.16
CA TYR A 414 -11.24 8.13 -10.57
C TYR A 414 -12.05 9.21 -11.26
N SER A 415 -12.04 9.22 -12.60
CA SER A 415 -12.76 10.20 -13.43
C SER A 415 -13.69 9.49 -14.39
N GLY A 416 -14.79 10.15 -14.75
CA GLY A 416 -15.70 9.72 -15.82
C GLY A 416 -16.55 8.49 -15.50
N LYS A 417 -16.89 7.73 -16.56
CA LYS A 417 -17.79 6.58 -16.48
C LYS A 417 -17.36 5.49 -17.46
N LEU A 418 -17.07 4.31 -16.91
CA LEU A 418 -16.68 3.12 -17.67
C LEU A 418 -17.92 2.31 -18.07
N GLN A 419 -18.02 1.95 -19.35
CA GLN A 419 -19.12 1.16 -19.89
C GLN A 419 -18.61 -0.23 -20.33
N PRO A 420 -19.42 -1.30 -20.18
CA PRO A 420 -19.06 -2.62 -20.67
C PRO A 420 -18.94 -2.62 -22.20
N ASN A 421 -18.09 -3.49 -22.76
CA ASN A 421 -17.80 -3.56 -24.20
C ASN A 421 -17.22 -2.28 -24.82
N SER A 422 -16.72 -1.34 -24.01
CA SER A 422 -15.99 -0.17 -24.48
C SER A 422 -14.51 -0.50 -24.73
N THR A 423 -13.88 0.25 -25.63
CA THR A 423 -12.43 0.17 -25.84
C THR A 423 -11.73 1.16 -24.91
N VAL A 424 -10.76 0.69 -24.14
CA VAL A 424 -9.83 1.49 -23.33
C VAL A 424 -8.44 1.50 -23.96
N ILE A 425 -7.68 2.54 -23.67
CA ILE A 425 -6.24 2.56 -23.90
C ILE A 425 -5.55 2.17 -22.61
N ASN A 426 -4.64 1.18 -22.66
CA ASN A 426 -3.65 0.98 -21.61
C ASN A 426 -2.51 1.99 -21.83
N THR A 427 -2.34 2.93 -20.92
CA THR A 427 -1.38 4.02 -21.08
C THR A 427 0.06 3.55 -20.95
N ARG A 428 0.29 2.37 -20.34
CA ARG A 428 1.62 1.78 -20.16
C ARG A 428 2.21 1.35 -21.51
N ASN A 429 1.41 0.60 -22.28
CA ASN A 429 1.84 0.01 -23.55
C ASN A 429 1.34 0.79 -24.78
N GLY A 430 0.30 1.61 -24.63
CA GLY A 430 -0.41 2.29 -25.72
C GLY A 430 -1.46 1.42 -26.43
N ASP A 431 -1.67 0.20 -25.96
CA ASP A 431 -2.56 -0.79 -26.56
C ASP A 431 -4.03 -0.44 -26.35
N LYS A 432 -4.85 -0.74 -27.38
CA LYS A 432 -6.30 -0.53 -27.36
C LYS A 432 -6.99 -1.84 -27.01
N ILE A 433 -7.46 -1.92 -25.77
CA ILE A 433 -8.05 -3.12 -25.19
C ILE A 433 -9.56 -2.99 -25.20
N LYS A 434 -10.28 -4.04 -25.61
CA LYS A 434 -11.74 -4.09 -25.49
C LYS A 434 -12.12 -4.73 -24.17
N ILE A 435 -12.81 -3.98 -23.31
CA ILE A 435 -13.26 -4.46 -22.00
C ILE A 435 -14.46 -5.40 -22.17
N GLY A 436 -14.49 -6.48 -21.38
CA GLY A 436 -15.63 -7.38 -21.28
C GLY A 436 -16.78 -6.83 -20.43
N LYS A 437 -17.30 -7.69 -19.55
CA LYS A 437 -18.34 -7.34 -18.58
C LYS A 437 -17.75 -6.60 -17.38
N LEU A 438 -18.58 -5.78 -16.75
CA LEU A 438 -18.26 -5.08 -15.50
C LEU A 438 -19.05 -5.69 -14.35
N LEU A 439 -18.37 -5.98 -13.25
CA LEU A 439 -18.95 -6.58 -12.05
C LEU A 439 -18.66 -5.69 -10.82
N ILE A 440 -19.49 -5.78 -9.80
CA ILE A 440 -19.22 -5.32 -8.44
C ILE A 440 -19.21 -6.54 -7.53
N MET A 441 -18.20 -6.68 -6.68
CA MET A 441 -18.10 -7.77 -5.73
C MET A 441 -18.92 -7.46 -4.48
N ASN A 442 -20.00 -8.23 -4.26
CA ASN A 442 -20.83 -8.17 -3.06
C ASN A 442 -20.57 -9.43 -2.24
N GLY A 443 -19.57 -9.40 -1.36
CA GLY A 443 -19.04 -10.59 -0.70
C GLY A 443 -18.51 -11.57 -1.77
N ASP A 444 -19.03 -12.81 -1.74
CA ASP A 444 -18.70 -13.85 -2.72
C ASP A 444 -19.58 -13.82 -3.99
N ILE A 445 -20.66 -13.02 -3.99
CA ILE A 445 -21.62 -12.97 -5.12
C ILE A 445 -21.34 -11.73 -5.97
N PRO A 446 -20.73 -11.87 -7.16
CA PRO A 446 -20.56 -10.73 -8.05
C PRO A 446 -21.86 -10.36 -8.75
N GLN A 447 -22.10 -9.06 -8.84
CA GLN A 447 -23.25 -8.47 -9.50
C GLN A 447 -22.81 -7.77 -10.80
N GLU A 448 -23.42 -8.12 -11.93
CA GLU A 448 -23.14 -7.47 -13.22
C GLU A 448 -23.77 -6.07 -13.27
N VAL A 449 -22.96 -5.07 -13.67
CA VAL A 449 -23.38 -3.67 -13.72
C VAL A 449 -23.29 -3.07 -15.12
N LYS A 450 -24.23 -2.17 -15.43
CA LYS A 450 -24.31 -1.50 -16.74
C LYS A 450 -23.21 -0.44 -16.94
N SER A 451 -22.61 0.06 -15.86
CA SER A 451 -21.54 1.04 -15.89
C SER A 451 -20.94 1.24 -14.51
N LEU A 452 -19.65 1.59 -14.45
CA LEU A 452 -18.97 2.05 -13.24
C LEU A 452 -18.71 3.55 -13.35
N THR A 453 -19.17 4.33 -12.37
CA THR A 453 -18.94 5.79 -12.29
C THR A 453 -17.71 6.10 -11.44
N ALA A 454 -17.21 7.33 -11.54
CA ALA A 454 -16.18 7.87 -10.66
C ALA A 454 -16.46 7.58 -9.18
N GLY A 455 -15.41 7.28 -8.42
CA GLY A 455 -15.47 6.96 -7.00
C GLY A 455 -15.91 5.53 -6.68
N ASN A 456 -16.13 4.66 -7.67
CA ASN A 456 -16.43 3.25 -7.46
C ASN A 456 -15.24 2.33 -7.72
N ILE A 457 -15.24 1.20 -7.01
CA ILE A 457 -14.41 0.03 -7.28
C ILE A 457 -15.27 -1.02 -7.98
N GLY A 458 -14.73 -1.64 -9.01
CA GLY A 458 -15.40 -2.72 -9.74
C GLY A 458 -14.40 -3.67 -10.38
N VAL A 459 -14.90 -4.68 -11.07
CA VAL A 459 -14.11 -5.76 -11.68
C VAL A 459 -14.40 -5.85 -13.17
N ILE A 460 -13.34 -5.92 -13.96
CA ILE A 460 -13.37 -6.20 -15.39
C ILE A 460 -13.08 -7.69 -15.59
N THR A 461 -13.88 -8.36 -16.41
CA THR A 461 -13.65 -9.79 -16.75
C THR A 461 -13.19 -9.95 -18.19
N GLY A 462 -12.31 -10.93 -18.42
CA GLY A 462 -12.09 -11.50 -19.76
C GLY A 462 -11.03 -10.81 -20.63
N THR A 463 -10.11 -10.07 -20.01
CA THR A 463 -8.96 -9.43 -20.70
C THR A 463 -7.66 -9.85 -20.04
N ASP A 464 -6.73 -10.38 -20.83
CA ASP A 464 -5.39 -10.83 -20.41
C ASP A 464 -4.29 -9.77 -20.62
N GLU A 465 -4.64 -8.67 -21.29
CA GLU A 465 -3.75 -7.56 -21.63
C GLU A 465 -3.60 -6.50 -20.51
N ILE A 466 -4.28 -6.67 -19.38
CA ILE A 466 -4.26 -5.71 -18.25
C ILE A 466 -3.49 -6.31 -17.08
N SER A 467 -2.47 -5.58 -16.60
CA SER A 467 -1.67 -5.96 -15.44
C SER A 467 -1.91 -5.01 -14.26
N THR A 468 -1.51 -5.44 -13.06
CA THR A 468 -1.58 -4.59 -11.87
C THR A 468 -0.67 -3.37 -12.01
N GLY A 469 -1.21 -2.18 -11.71
CA GLY A 469 -0.55 -0.88 -11.83
C GLY A 469 -0.85 -0.13 -13.13
N ASP A 470 -1.55 -0.76 -14.08
CA ASP A 470 -1.87 -0.14 -15.37
C ASP A 470 -2.96 0.93 -15.22
N THR A 471 -2.78 2.06 -15.92
CA THR A 471 -3.82 3.09 -16.06
C THR A 471 -4.60 2.87 -17.35
N LEU A 472 -5.92 2.82 -17.21
CA LEU A 472 -6.86 2.62 -18.30
C LEU A 472 -7.61 3.92 -18.57
N ILE A 473 -7.56 4.37 -19.82
CA ILE A 473 -8.27 5.58 -20.28
C ILE A 473 -9.35 5.20 -21.27
N SER A 474 -10.55 5.77 -21.10
CA SER A 474 -11.60 5.75 -22.11
C SER A 474 -12.30 7.10 -22.20
N HIS A 475 -13.12 7.27 -23.24
CA HIS A 475 -13.96 8.44 -23.40
C HIS A 475 -15.43 8.04 -23.29
N SER A 476 -16.15 8.59 -22.32
CA SER A 476 -17.53 8.20 -22.01
C SER A 476 -18.52 8.53 -23.15
N ALA A 477 -18.24 9.59 -23.93
CA ALA A 477 -19.12 10.03 -25.03
C ALA A 477 -18.90 9.31 -26.38
N SER A 478 -17.79 8.59 -26.58
CA SER A 478 -17.46 7.93 -27.85
C SER A 478 -16.93 6.54 -27.59
N LYS A 479 -17.62 5.51 -28.11
CA LYS A 479 -17.13 4.13 -28.11
C LYS A 479 -15.82 3.95 -28.88
N ASN A 480 -15.42 4.95 -29.68
CA ASN A 480 -14.18 4.95 -30.44
C ASN A 480 -13.13 5.86 -29.76
N VAL A 481 -12.02 5.24 -29.39
CA VAL A 481 -10.82 5.81 -28.77
C VAL A 481 -10.05 6.79 -29.67
N ASN A 482 -10.24 6.74 -30.99
CA ASN A 482 -9.48 7.55 -31.96
C ASN A 482 -9.76 9.06 -31.90
N LYS A 483 -10.69 9.52 -31.05
CA LYS A 483 -11.01 10.94 -30.85
C LYS A 483 -10.33 11.56 -29.61
N ILE A 484 -9.59 10.78 -28.83
CA ILE A 484 -8.92 11.29 -27.62
C ILE A 484 -7.68 12.10 -28.03
N PRO A 485 -7.51 13.35 -27.55
CA PRO A 485 -6.29 14.12 -27.71
C PRO A 485 -5.06 13.32 -27.25
N LYS A 486 -3.96 13.35 -28.00
CA LYS A 486 -2.75 12.56 -27.68
C LYS A 486 -2.21 12.79 -26.26
N ARG A 487 -2.38 14.01 -25.73
CA ARG A 487 -1.96 14.39 -24.37
C ARG A 487 -2.80 13.74 -23.28
N GLU A 488 -4.08 13.49 -23.54
CA GLU A 488 -4.98 12.83 -22.61
C GLU A 488 -4.87 11.31 -22.72
N ALA A 489 -4.64 10.79 -23.93
CA ALA A 489 -4.37 9.37 -24.15
C ALA A 489 -3.07 8.89 -23.46
N SER A 490 -2.13 9.81 -23.15
CA SER A 490 -0.89 9.54 -22.43
C SER A 490 -0.93 9.91 -20.95
N ALA A 491 -2.11 10.23 -20.40
CA ALA A 491 -2.25 10.53 -18.98
C ALA A 491 -1.97 9.27 -18.15
N ARG A 492 -1.03 9.30 -17.24
CA ARG A 492 -0.72 8.17 -16.34
C ARG A 492 -1.07 8.59 -14.92
N LEU A 493 -1.80 7.74 -14.23
CA LEU A 493 -1.84 7.82 -12.77
C LEU A 493 -0.46 7.39 -12.27
N LEU A 494 0.01 7.98 -11.19
CA LEU A 494 1.33 7.70 -10.65
C LEU A 494 1.49 6.17 -10.45
N PRO A 495 2.54 5.52 -11.01
CA PRO A 495 2.67 4.07 -10.94
C PRO A 495 2.92 3.59 -9.50
N ILE A 496 2.56 2.34 -9.21
CA ILE A 496 2.86 1.73 -7.91
C ILE A 496 4.34 1.36 -7.93
N ALA A 497 5.13 1.89 -6.98
CA ALA A 497 6.53 1.52 -6.83
C ALA A 497 6.62 0.03 -6.43
N ILE A 498 7.27 -0.77 -7.27
CA ILE A 498 7.48 -2.20 -7.02
C ILE A 498 8.87 -2.36 -6.39
N PRO A 499 8.99 -2.86 -5.16
CA PRO A 499 10.29 -3.11 -4.56
C PRO A 499 11.04 -4.24 -5.32
N PRO A 500 12.39 -4.22 -5.35
CA PRO A 500 13.16 -5.24 -6.05
C PRO A 500 13.02 -6.62 -5.38
N PRO A 501 12.99 -7.72 -6.15
CA PRO A 501 12.98 -9.07 -5.58
C PRO A 501 14.36 -9.41 -5.02
N VAL A 502 14.39 -10.11 -3.90
CA VAL A 502 15.63 -10.42 -3.17
C VAL A 502 15.85 -11.93 -2.96
N PHE A 503 14.79 -12.72 -3.09
CA PHE A 503 14.84 -14.18 -3.06
C PHE A 503 14.57 -14.75 -4.44
N SER A 504 15.10 -15.94 -4.70
CA SER A 504 14.91 -16.67 -5.94
C SER A 504 14.73 -18.17 -5.69
N VAL A 505 13.99 -18.84 -6.56
CA VAL A 505 13.77 -20.28 -6.53
C VAL A 505 13.81 -20.82 -7.94
N SER A 506 14.50 -21.95 -8.15
CA SER A 506 14.45 -22.65 -9.44
C SER A 506 13.14 -23.43 -9.56
N ILE A 507 12.57 -23.42 -10.76
CA ILE A 507 11.33 -24.10 -11.10
C ILE A 507 11.57 -24.90 -12.37
N GLU A 508 11.31 -26.20 -12.28
CA GLU A 508 11.44 -27.13 -13.41
C GLU A 508 10.13 -27.89 -13.62
N PRO A 509 9.68 -28.08 -14.86
CA PRO A 509 8.56 -28.97 -15.12
C PRO A 509 9.01 -30.42 -14.96
N THR A 510 8.25 -31.23 -14.22
CA THR A 510 8.58 -32.65 -14.01
C THR A 510 8.57 -33.44 -15.32
N THR A 511 7.74 -33.02 -16.29
CA THR A 511 7.70 -33.60 -17.64
C THR A 511 7.70 -32.53 -18.72
N VAL A 512 8.13 -32.88 -19.94
CA VAL A 512 8.12 -31.95 -21.10
C VAL A 512 6.69 -31.50 -21.45
N ALA A 513 5.68 -32.34 -21.20
CA ALA A 513 4.28 -31.99 -21.43
C ALA A 513 3.78 -30.90 -20.48
N ASP A 514 4.30 -30.88 -19.24
CA ASP A 514 3.91 -29.93 -18.21
C ASP A 514 4.51 -28.53 -18.44
N ARG A 515 5.58 -28.41 -19.26
CA ARG A 515 6.23 -27.12 -19.57
C ARG A 515 5.24 -26.05 -20.05
N ARG A 516 4.36 -26.39 -21.00
CA ARG A 516 3.38 -25.43 -21.54
C ARG A 516 2.36 -24.98 -20.48
N LYS A 517 1.97 -25.89 -19.59
CA LYS A 517 1.06 -25.57 -18.49
C LYS A 517 1.75 -24.71 -17.43
N LEU A 518 3.02 -24.99 -17.13
CA LEU A 518 3.85 -24.22 -16.22
C LEU A 518 4.06 -22.79 -16.74
N GLU A 519 4.45 -22.61 -18.01
CA GLU A 519 4.63 -21.29 -18.63
C GLU A 519 3.35 -20.46 -18.61
N SER A 520 2.21 -21.05 -18.98
CA SER A 520 0.92 -20.34 -18.94
C SER A 520 0.48 -19.99 -17.52
N SER A 521 0.75 -20.84 -16.53
CA SER A 521 0.43 -20.60 -15.12
C SER A 521 1.34 -19.53 -14.50
N LEU A 522 2.64 -19.53 -14.83
CA LEU A 522 3.58 -18.49 -14.41
C LEU A 522 3.23 -17.13 -15.01
N GLN A 523 2.80 -17.07 -16.28
CA GLN A 523 2.31 -15.83 -16.87
C GLN A 523 1.08 -15.27 -16.15
N VAL A 524 0.19 -16.13 -15.67
CA VAL A 524 -0.94 -15.69 -14.83
C VAL A 524 -0.43 -15.12 -13.50
N LEU A 525 0.48 -15.80 -12.81
CA LEU A 525 1.03 -15.32 -11.54
C LEU A 525 1.78 -13.99 -11.66
N LEU A 526 2.61 -13.82 -12.68
CA LEU A 526 3.35 -12.57 -12.93
C LEU A 526 2.41 -11.38 -13.20
N ARG A 527 1.21 -11.64 -13.73
CA ARG A 527 0.18 -10.61 -13.94
C ARG A 527 -0.54 -10.24 -12.65
N GLU A 528 -0.81 -11.24 -11.80
CA GLU A 528 -1.39 -11.02 -10.48
C GLU A 528 -0.43 -10.23 -9.57
N ASP A 529 0.83 -10.65 -9.54
CA ASP A 529 1.88 -10.04 -8.73
C ASP A 529 3.11 -9.61 -9.57
N PRO A 530 3.21 -8.32 -9.94
CA PRO A 530 4.37 -7.79 -10.65
C PRO A 530 5.64 -7.68 -9.78
N SER A 531 5.58 -7.98 -8.48
CA SER A 531 6.79 -8.10 -7.65
C SER A 531 7.54 -9.42 -7.88
N LEU A 532 6.87 -10.41 -8.47
CA LEU A 532 7.50 -11.63 -8.97
C LEU A 532 8.23 -11.35 -10.28
N ARG A 533 9.42 -11.94 -10.44
CA ARG A 533 10.19 -11.88 -11.70
C ARG A 533 10.58 -13.28 -12.13
N LEU A 534 10.41 -13.56 -13.42
CA LEU A 534 10.85 -14.80 -14.03
C LEU A 534 12.05 -14.52 -14.93
N THR A 535 13.15 -15.21 -14.67
CA THR A 535 14.34 -15.21 -15.53
C THR A 535 14.61 -16.62 -16.01
N PHE A 536 14.97 -16.77 -17.28
CA PHE A 536 15.38 -18.04 -17.84
C PHE A 536 16.90 -18.09 -17.89
N ASP A 537 17.49 -19.15 -17.34
CA ASP A 537 18.92 -19.38 -17.42
C ASP A 537 19.22 -20.29 -18.63
N ASP A 538 19.87 -19.72 -19.65
CA ASP A 538 20.22 -20.42 -20.89
C ASP A 538 21.25 -21.54 -20.68
N GLU A 539 22.05 -21.48 -19.60
CA GLU A 539 23.10 -22.49 -19.32
C GLU A 539 22.55 -23.72 -18.60
N SER A 540 21.76 -23.53 -17.55
CA SER A 540 21.10 -24.64 -16.84
C SER A 540 19.82 -25.12 -17.51
N GLY A 541 19.21 -24.28 -18.36
CA GLY A 541 17.89 -24.51 -18.94
C GLY A 541 16.75 -24.41 -17.92
N GLN A 542 17.02 -23.86 -16.73
CA GLN A 542 16.08 -23.73 -15.64
C GLN A 542 15.35 -22.37 -15.68
N MET A 543 14.12 -22.36 -15.17
CA MET A 543 13.41 -21.12 -14.89
C MET A 543 13.66 -20.70 -13.45
N ILE A 544 14.07 -19.45 -13.23
CA ILE A 544 14.32 -18.89 -11.90
C ILE A 544 13.22 -17.87 -11.62
N LEU A 545 12.40 -18.16 -10.59
CA LEU A 545 11.37 -17.27 -10.09
C LEU A 545 11.91 -16.49 -8.89
N SER A 546 11.89 -15.16 -8.97
CA SER A 546 12.37 -14.26 -7.91
C SER A 546 11.20 -13.51 -7.27
N GLY A 547 11.29 -13.27 -5.96
CA GLY A 547 10.24 -12.61 -5.17
C GLY A 547 10.81 -11.82 -3.98
N MET A 548 9.91 -11.13 -3.27
CA MET A 548 10.27 -10.21 -2.17
C MET A 548 10.62 -10.88 -0.84
N GLY A 549 10.14 -12.10 -0.61
CA GLY A 549 10.22 -12.78 0.69
C GLY A 549 10.24 -14.30 0.55
N GLU A 550 10.71 -14.98 1.60
CA GLU A 550 10.67 -16.44 1.69
C GLU A 550 9.22 -16.95 1.70
N LEU A 551 8.38 -16.36 2.57
CA LEU A 551 6.96 -16.71 2.67
C LEU A 551 6.24 -16.44 1.35
N HIS A 552 6.60 -15.36 0.67
CA HIS A 552 6.02 -15.00 -0.62
C HIS A 552 6.29 -16.07 -1.69
N LEU A 553 7.53 -16.56 -1.79
CA LEU A 553 7.85 -17.65 -2.73
C LEU A 553 7.24 -18.99 -2.32
N GLU A 554 7.14 -19.27 -1.03
CA GLU A 554 6.49 -20.48 -0.50
C GLU A 554 5.01 -20.54 -0.91
N ILE A 555 4.26 -19.45 -0.72
CA ILE A 555 2.85 -19.37 -1.15
C ILE A 555 2.75 -19.44 -2.67
N THR A 556 3.66 -18.81 -3.40
CA THR A 556 3.64 -18.89 -4.86
C THR A 556 3.85 -20.31 -5.36
N ARG A 557 4.74 -21.07 -4.69
CA ARG A 557 4.93 -22.50 -4.91
C ARG A 557 3.66 -23.30 -4.64
N ASP A 558 3.03 -23.08 -3.49
CA ASP A 558 1.83 -23.82 -3.10
C ASP A 558 0.67 -23.53 -4.07
N ARG A 559 0.50 -22.27 -4.51
CA ARG A 559 -0.48 -21.91 -5.55
C ARG A 559 -0.22 -22.58 -6.90
N LEU A 560 1.05 -22.73 -7.31
CA LEU A 560 1.39 -23.45 -8.54
C LEU A 560 0.98 -24.93 -8.48
N ILE A 561 1.28 -25.58 -7.35
CA ILE A 561 1.07 -27.03 -7.16
C ILE A 561 -0.39 -27.33 -6.83
N THR A 562 -0.98 -26.63 -5.86
CA THR A 562 -2.31 -26.90 -5.31
C THR A 562 -3.41 -26.28 -6.16
N ASP A 563 -3.36 -24.97 -6.41
CA ASP A 563 -4.45 -24.27 -7.12
C ASP A 563 -4.44 -24.54 -8.62
N MET A 564 -3.29 -24.34 -9.26
CA MET A 564 -3.14 -24.48 -10.71
C MET A 564 -2.84 -25.91 -11.15
N LYS A 565 -2.60 -26.82 -10.19
CA LYS A 565 -2.35 -28.26 -10.42
C LYS A 565 -1.22 -28.49 -11.40
N VAL A 566 -0.15 -27.70 -11.29
CA VAL A 566 1.04 -27.83 -12.15
C VAL A 566 2.01 -28.80 -11.50
N ASN A 567 2.45 -29.81 -12.25
CA ASN A 567 3.52 -30.71 -11.82
C ASN A 567 4.86 -30.04 -12.11
N ALA A 568 5.40 -29.36 -11.11
CA ALA A 568 6.70 -28.71 -11.18
C ALA A 568 7.53 -29.03 -9.94
N ASP A 569 8.80 -29.31 -10.16
CA ASP A 569 9.81 -29.47 -9.12
C ASP A 569 10.38 -28.08 -8.80
N ILE A 570 10.17 -27.67 -7.56
CA ILE A 570 10.57 -26.34 -7.08
C ILE A 570 11.73 -26.52 -6.12
N GLY A 571 12.84 -25.84 -6.44
CA GLY A 571 14.07 -25.86 -5.66
C GLY A 571 13.94 -25.21 -4.29
N LYS A 572 15.05 -25.13 -3.56
CA LYS A 572 15.10 -24.37 -2.30
C LYS A 572 15.22 -22.87 -2.61
N VAL A 573 14.65 -22.05 -1.74
CA VAL A 573 14.78 -20.59 -1.81
C VAL A 573 16.26 -20.24 -1.61
N ARG A 574 16.82 -19.49 -2.56
CA ARG A 574 18.20 -18.98 -2.57
C ARG A 574 18.18 -17.46 -2.65
N VAL A 575 19.20 -16.83 -2.08
CA VAL A 575 19.41 -15.39 -2.21
C VAL A 575 19.99 -15.09 -3.59
N THR A 576 19.49 -14.04 -4.23
CA THR A 576 20.01 -13.60 -5.53
C THR A 576 21.28 -12.78 -5.31
N TYR A 577 22.42 -13.31 -5.77
CA TYR A 577 23.68 -12.59 -5.80
C TYR A 577 23.85 -11.85 -7.13
N LYS A 578 24.69 -10.82 -7.14
CA LYS A 578 25.09 -10.08 -8.33
C LYS A 578 26.61 -10.01 -8.40
N GLU A 579 27.15 -9.50 -9.49
CA GLU A 579 28.60 -9.24 -9.60
C GLU A 579 28.87 -7.75 -9.80
N THR A 580 30.08 -7.31 -9.44
CA THR A 580 30.57 -6.00 -9.80
C THR A 580 32.07 -6.04 -10.05
N ILE A 581 32.58 -5.02 -10.73
CA ILE A 581 34.01 -4.85 -10.95
C ILE A 581 34.61 -3.98 -9.84
N THR A 582 35.91 -4.15 -9.55
CA THR A 582 36.64 -3.34 -8.56
C THR A 582 37.60 -2.36 -9.21
N GLN A 583 37.97 -2.59 -10.48
CA GLN A 583 38.89 -1.75 -11.24
C GLN A 583 38.23 -1.25 -12.53
N GLN A 584 38.57 -0.03 -12.93
CA GLN A 584 38.13 0.56 -14.18
C GLN A 584 38.81 -0.14 -15.37
N THR A 585 38.06 -0.41 -16.44
CA THR A 585 38.60 -0.99 -17.68
C THR A 585 39.28 0.06 -18.56
N GLU A 586 40.22 -0.40 -19.39
CA GLU A 586 40.75 0.42 -20.49
C GLU A 586 39.69 0.71 -21.56
N HIS A 587 39.98 1.65 -22.45
CA HIS A 587 39.09 1.99 -23.56
C HIS A 587 39.14 0.92 -24.64
N VAL A 588 38.05 0.18 -24.76
CA VAL A 588 37.88 -0.84 -25.80
C VAL A 588 37.12 -0.25 -26.97
N THR A 589 37.62 -0.47 -28.19
CA THR A 589 36.96 -0.06 -29.44
C THR A 589 36.60 -1.30 -30.25
N LYS A 590 35.32 -1.49 -30.53
CA LYS A 590 34.85 -2.51 -31.48
C LYS A 590 34.23 -1.88 -32.71
N SER A 591 34.44 -2.51 -33.86
CA SER A 591 33.81 -2.13 -35.12
C SER A 591 33.18 -3.34 -35.82
N ILE A 592 31.93 -3.20 -36.28
CA ILE A 592 31.20 -4.20 -37.08
C ILE A 592 30.83 -3.59 -38.43
N ALA A 593 31.00 -4.35 -39.51
CA ALA A 593 30.58 -3.93 -40.85
C ALA A 593 29.05 -3.95 -40.97
N SER A 594 28.49 -2.97 -41.69
CA SER A 594 27.08 -2.96 -42.06
C SER A 594 26.76 -4.19 -42.94
N PRO A 595 25.59 -4.85 -42.76
CA PRO A 595 25.15 -5.92 -43.65
C PRO A 595 25.04 -5.46 -45.12
N ASP A 596 24.84 -4.17 -45.35
CA ASP A 596 24.71 -3.56 -46.69
C ASP A 596 26.06 -3.07 -47.26
N ASN A 597 27.19 -3.36 -46.59
CA ASN A 597 28.54 -2.90 -46.97
C ASN A 597 28.72 -1.37 -47.08
N SER A 598 27.76 -0.58 -46.58
CA SER A 598 27.73 0.89 -46.61
C SER A 598 28.66 1.58 -45.60
N GLY A 599 29.40 0.82 -44.80
CA GLY A 599 30.39 1.30 -43.84
C GLY A 599 30.49 0.43 -42.58
N SER A 600 31.19 0.92 -41.56
CA SER A 600 31.33 0.25 -40.27
C SER A 600 30.72 1.07 -39.13
N PHE A 601 30.13 0.35 -38.18
CA PHE A 601 29.67 0.88 -36.91
C PHE A 601 30.78 0.68 -35.90
N SER A 602 31.18 1.72 -35.16
CA SER A 602 32.17 1.57 -34.10
C SER A 602 31.77 2.24 -32.80
N VAL A 603 32.16 1.63 -31.68
CA VAL A 603 31.90 2.15 -30.33
C VAL A 603 33.17 1.99 -29.50
N THR A 604 33.56 3.07 -28.83
CA THR A 604 34.65 3.13 -27.85
C THR A 604 34.06 3.42 -26.47
N LEU A 605 34.25 2.49 -25.53
CA LEU A 605 33.71 2.57 -24.18
C LEU A 605 34.73 2.14 -23.12
N SER A 606 34.48 2.53 -21.87
CA SER A 606 35.13 2.01 -20.67
C SER A 606 34.08 1.71 -19.61
N VAL A 607 34.35 0.71 -18.79
CA VAL A 607 33.45 0.24 -17.73
C VAL A 607 34.11 0.52 -16.37
N ASP A 608 33.34 1.01 -15.43
CA ASP A 608 33.77 1.43 -14.09
C ASP A 608 32.73 0.99 -13.06
N SER A 609 33.03 1.03 -11.76
CA SER A 609 32.04 0.71 -10.71
C SER A 609 31.91 1.82 -9.68
N PHE A 610 30.82 1.76 -8.91
CA PHE A 610 30.58 2.67 -7.80
C PHE A 610 29.91 1.93 -6.63
N GLU A 611 29.92 2.54 -5.46
CA GLU A 611 29.28 2.03 -4.25
C GLU A 611 28.14 2.96 -3.84
N GLY A 612 27.00 2.38 -3.42
CA GLY A 612 25.78 3.11 -3.06
C GLY A 612 24.71 3.16 -4.16
N PRO A 613 23.56 3.80 -3.89
CA PRO A 613 22.49 3.99 -4.87
C PRO A 613 22.92 4.98 -5.97
N ALA A 614 22.52 4.71 -7.21
CA ALA A 614 22.89 5.50 -8.37
C ALA A 614 22.38 6.94 -8.30
N GLU A 615 21.21 7.15 -7.70
CA GLU A 615 20.55 8.45 -7.54
C GLU A 615 21.37 9.44 -6.72
N ASP A 616 22.13 8.96 -5.73
CA ASP A 616 22.93 9.80 -4.83
C ASP A 616 24.34 10.11 -5.39
N THR A 617 24.67 9.62 -6.58
CA THR A 617 26.00 9.86 -7.16
C THR A 617 26.05 11.16 -7.96
N ASP A 618 27.15 11.93 -7.83
CA ASP A 618 27.48 13.11 -8.66
C ASP A 618 27.49 12.84 -10.18
N LEU A 619 27.33 11.58 -10.59
CA LEU A 619 27.27 11.12 -11.97
C LEU A 619 25.85 11.14 -12.52
N ALA A 620 24.82 11.01 -11.68
CA ALA A 620 23.41 11.06 -12.08
C ALA A 620 22.98 12.48 -12.49
N ASP A 621 23.51 13.51 -11.85
CA ASP A 621 23.20 14.93 -12.11
C ASP A 621 23.84 15.49 -13.39
N LYS A 622 24.66 14.71 -14.10
CA LYS A 622 25.27 15.15 -15.36
C LYS A 622 24.22 15.05 -16.47
N GLU A 623 24.02 16.14 -17.24
CA GLU A 623 23.04 16.29 -18.35
C GLU A 623 23.01 15.14 -19.40
N ASN A 624 24.01 14.24 -19.41
CA ASN A 624 24.15 13.14 -20.35
C ASN A 624 24.20 11.75 -19.69
N ALA A 625 23.82 11.63 -18.43
CA ALA A 625 23.71 10.34 -17.73
C ALA A 625 22.31 9.75 -17.92
N GLN A 626 22.26 8.45 -18.21
CA GLN A 626 21.02 7.68 -18.25
C GLN A 626 21.09 6.58 -17.20
N LEU A 627 20.20 6.67 -16.24
CA LEU A 627 19.99 5.64 -15.24
C LEU A 627 19.23 4.49 -15.88
N LEU A 628 19.78 3.28 -15.79
CA LEU A 628 19.03 2.09 -16.16
C LEU A 628 18.09 1.77 -15.00
N GLU A 629 16.79 1.59 -15.29
CA GLU A 629 15.77 1.26 -14.27
C GLU A 629 16.08 -0.04 -13.49
N TYR A 630 17.03 -0.85 -13.96
CA TYR A 630 17.36 -2.16 -13.41
C TYR A 630 18.85 -2.29 -13.05
N ASP A 631 19.12 -2.93 -11.90
CA ASP A 631 20.44 -3.30 -11.38
C ASP A 631 21.39 -2.12 -11.06
N ASN A 632 20.84 -0.93 -10.79
CA ASN A 632 21.59 0.25 -10.33
C ASN A 632 22.76 0.63 -11.27
N ASN A 633 22.56 0.49 -12.58
CA ASN A 633 23.61 0.71 -13.58
C ASN A 633 23.44 2.08 -14.25
N ILE A 634 24.55 2.75 -14.56
CA ILE A 634 24.55 4.10 -15.13
C ILE A 634 25.26 4.08 -16.49
N VAL A 635 24.65 4.68 -17.50
CA VAL A 635 25.30 4.93 -18.79
C VAL A 635 25.60 6.41 -18.91
N VAL A 636 26.87 6.77 -19.10
CA VAL A 636 27.30 8.17 -19.25
C VAL A 636 27.80 8.39 -20.67
N PHE A 637 27.16 9.31 -21.39
CA PHE A 637 27.60 9.74 -22.71
C PHE A 637 28.50 10.99 -22.59
N ASP A 638 29.75 10.87 -23.05
CA ASP A 638 30.65 12.03 -23.07
C ASP A 638 30.12 13.11 -24.03
N LYS A 639 30.33 14.40 -23.70
CA LYS A 639 29.88 15.56 -24.51
C LYS A 639 30.43 15.55 -25.94
N HIS A 640 31.51 14.80 -26.17
CA HIS A 640 32.16 14.65 -27.48
C HIS A 640 32.01 13.24 -28.08
N ALA A 641 31.14 12.40 -27.52
CA ALA A 641 30.98 11.03 -27.97
C ALA A 641 30.31 10.89 -29.34
N ALA A 642 29.41 11.82 -29.69
CA ALA A 642 28.68 11.79 -30.95
C ALA A 642 29.57 12.23 -32.13
N PRO A 643 29.39 11.62 -33.33
CA PRO A 643 30.03 12.07 -34.56
C PRO A 643 29.81 13.57 -34.85
N GLU A 644 30.78 14.23 -35.48
CA GLU A 644 30.72 15.68 -35.74
C GLU A 644 29.48 16.11 -36.53
N PHE A 645 28.99 15.28 -37.45
CA PHE A 645 27.78 15.56 -38.22
C PHE A 645 26.50 15.53 -37.37
N ILE A 646 26.43 14.62 -36.39
CA ILE A 646 25.32 14.53 -35.43
C ILE A 646 25.41 15.66 -34.41
N ARG A 647 26.61 15.98 -33.94
CA ARG A 647 26.84 17.11 -33.00
C ARG A 647 26.45 18.45 -33.62
N LYS A 648 26.72 18.66 -34.92
CA LYS A 648 26.26 19.85 -35.65
C LYS A 648 24.74 19.86 -35.76
N ALA A 649 24.11 18.71 -36.05
CA ALA A 649 22.66 18.59 -36.15
C ALA A 649 21.90 18.74 -34.82
N LEU A 650 22.53 18.43 -33.68
CA LEU A 650 21.94 18.60 -32.34
C LEU A 650 22.08 20.04 -31.82
N ASN A 651 23.13 20.77 -32.20
CA ASN A 651 23.41 22.14 -31.72
C ASN A 651 22.80 23.24 -32.60
N ILE A 652 22.57 22.95 -33.87
CA ILE A 652 22.01 23.86 -34.87
C ILE A 652 20.68 23.22 -35.29
N ASP A 653 19.57 23.95 -35.31
CA ASP A 653 18.25 23.49 -35.80
C ASP A 653 18.29 23.17 -37.32
N SER A 654 19.22 22.33 -37.75
CA SER A 654 19.38 21.83 -39.12
C SER A 654 18.62 20.53 -39.28
N GLU A 655 18.24 20.21 -40.52
CA GLU A 655 17.57 18.95 -40.85
C GLU A 655 18.39 17.74 -40.39
N TRP A 656 17.70 16.79 -39.76
CA TRP A 656 18.29 15.57 -39.24
C TRP A 656 18.85 14.74 -40.40
N PRO A 657 20.17 14.42 -40.41
CA PRO A 657 20.85 13.91 -41.61
C PRO A 657 20.66 12.42 -41.86
N LEU A 658 20.06 11.67 -40.92
CA LEU A 658 19.97 10.21 -40.96
C LEU A 658 18.51 9.76 -41.10
N PRO A 659 18.24 8.61 -41.74
CA PRO A 659 16.89 8.05 -41.78
C PRO A 659 16.42 7.49 -40.42
N ILE A 660 17.34 7.24 -39.49
CA ILE A 660 17.08 6.72 -38.13
C ILE A 660 17.09 7.87 -37.13
N SER A 661 16.13 7.93 -36.20
CA SER A 661 16.12 8.95 -35.14
C SER A 661 17.27 8.80 -34.13
N TYR A 662 17.71 9.91 -33.55
CA TYR A 662 18.72 9.92 -32.47
C TYR A 662 18.33 9.02 -31.29
N GLU A 663 17.06 9.07 -30.88
CA GLU A 663 16.51 8.27 -29.79
C GLU A 663 16.64 6.77 -30.05
N HIS A 664 16.42 6.33 -31.30
CA HIS A 664 16.53 4.93 -31.67
C HIS A 664 18.00 4.44 -31.67
N ILE A 665 18.95 5.32 -32.01
CA ILE A 665 20.39 5.03 -31.93
C ILE A 665 20.81 4.87 -30.46
N ILE A 666 20.44 5.83 -29.60
CA ILE A 666 20.73 5.75 -28.17
C ILE A 666 20.06 4.51 -27.55
N GLY A 667 18.77 4.29 -27.84
CA GLY A 667 18.05 3.10 -27.38
C GLY A 667 18.75 1.79 -27.76
N ALA A 668 19.26 1.69 -28.99
CA ALA A 668 20.01 0.51 -29.44
C ALA A 668 21.33 0.30 -28.66
N MET A 669 22.06 1.38 -28.34
CA MET A 669 23.27 1.31 -27.51
C MET A 669 22.95 0.90 -26.08
N ILE A 670 21.93 1.51 -25.46
CA ILE A 670 21.44 1.13 -24.12
C ILE A 670 21.08 -0.36 -24.10
N SER A 671 20.24 -0.82 -25.03
CA SER A 671 19.84 -2.23 -25.10
C SER A 671 21.04 -3.16 -25.28
N GLY A 672 22.05 -2.74 -26.05
CA GLY A 672 23.31 -3.47 -26.20
C GLY A 672 24.12 -3.56 -24.91
N ILE A 673 24.18 -2.46 -24.13
CA ILE A 673 24.84 -2.41 -22.82
C ILE A 673 24.08 -3.27 -21.80
N THR A 674 22.77 -3.08 -21.67
CA THR A 674 21.93 -3.84 -20.73
C THR A 674 22.04 -5.34 -20.99
N GLY A 675 21.98 -5.77 -22.26
CA GLY A 675 22.15 -7.18 -22.63
C GLY A 675 23.57 -7.73 -22.46
N ALA A 676 24.59 -6.88 -22.36
CA ALA A 676 25.96 -7.29 -22.02
C ALA A 676 26.14 -7.42 -20.50
N LEU A 677 25.64 -6.45 -19.73
CA LEU A 677 25.77 -6.44 -18.27
C LEU A 677 25.02 -7.61 -17.60
N GLN A 678 23.91 -8.07 -18.18
CA GLN A 678 23.18 -9.23 -17.66
C GLN A 678 23.96 -10.56 -17.73
N VAL A 679 24.88 -10.70 -18.68
CA VAL A 679 25.67 -11.93 -18.91
C VAL A 679 27.15 -11.72 -18.54
N GLY A 680 27.51 -10.52 -18.06
CA GLY A 680 28.87 -10.01 -18.05
C GLY A 680 29.75 -10.40 -16.87
N GLY A 681 29.24 -11.16 -15.88
CA GLY A 681 30.03 -11.59 -14.73
C GLY A 681 31.18 -12.52 -15.13
N GLN A 682 32.38 -12.31 -14.58
CA GLN A 682 33.53 -13.18 -14.82
C GLN A 682 33.61 -14.34 -13.82
N VAL A 683 33.11 -14.16 -12.60
CA VAL A 683 33.34 -15.08 -11.47
C VAL A 683 32.34 -16.23 -11.50
N ALA A 684 31.05 -15.88 -11.49
CA ALA A 684 29.91 -16.80 -11.46
C ALA A 684 28.93 -16.52 -12.60
N ARG A 685 29.28 -15.63 -13.56
CA ARG A 685 28.43 -15.17 -14.67
C ARG A 685 27.12 -14.54 -14.22
N LEU A 686 27.11 -13.98 -13.01
CA LEU A 686 25.94 -13.28 -12.49
C LEU A 686 25.77 -11.91 -13.18
N PRO A 687 24.54 -11.35 -13.20
CA PRO A 687 24.31 -10.03 -13.72
C PRO A 687 25.13 -8.97 -12.96
N LEU A 688 25.73 -8.04 -13.71
CA LEU A 688 26.51 -6.95 -13.15
C LEU A 688 25.62 -5.84 -12.56
N HIS A 689 25.98 -5.36 -11.37
CA HIS A 689 25.26 -4.35 -10.60
C HIS A 689 26.21 -3.24 -10.13
N SER A 690 25.69 -2.01 -10.04
CA SER A 690 26.45 -0.80 -9.66
C SER A 690 27.64 -0.51 -10.59
N VAL A 691 27.41 -0.63 -11.90
CA VAL A 691 28.41 -0.40 -12.95
C VAL A 691 28.09 0.87 -13.73
N VAL A 692 29.14 1.67 -14.01
CA VAL A 692 29.08 2.84 -14.90
C VAL A 692 29.73 2.51 -16.22
N VAL A 693 28.97 2.61 -17.31
CA VAL A 693 29.51 2.49 -18.68
C VAL A 693 29.67 3.89 -19.27
N LYS A 694 30.93 4.28 -19.51
CA LYS A 694 31.29 5.59 -20.08
C LYS A 694 31.54 5.42 -21.58
N ILE A 695 30.66 5.99 -22.41
CA ILE A 695 30.83 5.99 -23.87
C ILE A 695 31.64 7.22 -24.26
N LYS A 696 32.84 7.01 -24.80
CA LYS A 696 33.74 8.08 -25.23
C LYS A 696 33.54 8.51 -26.67
N LYS A 697 33.28 7.56 -27.57
CA LYS A 697 33.12 7.83 -29.00
C LYS A 697 32.29 6.74 -29.65
N TRP A 698 31.39 7.10 -30.56
CA TRP A 698 30.70 6.15 -31.42
C TRP A 698 30.59 6.70 -32.83
N SER A 699 30.46 5.82 -33.82
CA SER A 699 30.31 6.19 -35.24
C SER A 699 29.37 5.26 -35.98
N LEU A 700 28.66 5.81 -36.95
CA LEU A 700 27.80 5.07 -37.87
C LEU A 700 27.92 5.64 -39.29
N PRO A 701 27.65 4.82 -40.32
CA PRO A 701 27.62 5.29 -41.70
C PRO A 701 26.36 6.12 -41.99
N VAL A 702 26.51 7.15 -42.83
CA VAL A 702 25.44 8.15 -43.13
C VAL A 702 24.22 7.51 -43.81
N GLU A 703 24.39 6.36 -44.46
CA GLU A 703 23.34 5.62 -45.18
C GLU A 703 22.71 4.49 -44.34
N ALA A 704 23.02 4.39 -43.03
CA ALA A 704 22.53 3.32 -42.18
C ALA A 704 21.00 3.36 -42.04
N THR A 705 20.33 2.25 -42.39
CA THR A 705 18.89 2.02 -42.22
C THR A 705 18.54 1.19 -40.97
N SER A 706 19.51 0.48 -40.39
CA SER A 706 19.33 -0.38 -39.21
C SER A 706 20.33 -0.07 -38.10
N THR A 707 19.88 -0.14 -36.84
CA THR A 707 20.68 0.00 -35.62
C THR A 707 21.19 -1.33 -35.05
N ALA A 708 20.79 -2.47 -35.62
CA ALA A 708 21.16 -3.79 -35.12
C ALA A 708 22.70 -4.03 -35.04
N PRO A 709 23.51 -3.60 -36.02
CA PRO A 709 24.97 -3.73 -35.93
C PRO A 709 25.57 -2.86 -34.80
N LEU A 710 24.96 -1.71 -34.52
CA LEU A 710 25.39 -0.84 -33.42
C LEU A 710 25.14 -1.51 -32.07
N LEU A 711 23.95 -2.10 -31.87
CA LEU A 711 23.62 -2.88 -30.68
C LEU A 711 24.63 -4.01 -30.47
N GLN A 712 24.92 -4.79 -31.51
CA GLN A 712 25.88 -5.89 -31.44
C GLN A 712 27.31 -5.40 -31.14
N SER A 713 27.76 -4.31 -31.78
CA SER A 713 29.09 -3.74 -31.54
C SER A 713 29.26 -3.24 -30.11
N THR A 714 28.21 -2.63 -29.56
CA THR A 714 28.18 -2.16 -28.17
C THR A 714 28.25 -3.33 -27.21
N ARG A 715 27.46 -4.38 -27.45
CA ARG A 715 27.46 -5.60 -26.63
C ARG A 715 28.84 -6.28 -26.60
N LEU A 716 29.47 -6.42 -27.77
CA LEU A 716 30.82 -7.01 -27.87
C LEU A 716 31.89 -6.13 -27.22
N ALA A 717 31.78 -4.80 -27.33
CA ALA A 717 32.73 -3.88 -26.71
C ALA A 717 32.67 -3.96 -25.17
N VAL A 718 31.47 -4.03 -24.58
CA VAL A 718 31.32 -4.22 -23.13
C VAL A 718 31.88 -5.56 -22.70
N ARG A 719 31.58 -6.64 -23.43
CA ARG A 719 32.08 -7.97 -23.11
C ARG A 719 33.60 -8.06 -23.17
N GLU A 720 34.24 -7.52 -24.20
CA GLU A 720 35.70 -7.48 -24.28
C GLU A 720 36.33 -6.59 -23.21
N ALA A 721 35.70 -5.44 -22.89
CA ALA A 721 36.14 -4.61 -21.78
C ALA A 721 36.13 -5.37 -20.46
N LEU A 722 35.08 -6.15 -20.21
CA LEU A 722 35.00 -7.01 -19.04
C LEU A 722 36.03 -8.14 -19.11
N GLU A 723 36.17 -8.87 -20.22
CA GLU A 723 37.15 -9.96 -20.40
C GLU A 723 38.62 -9.49 -20.27
N SER A 724 38.90 -8.20 -20.53
CA SER A 724 40.24 -7.62 -20.36
C SER A 724 40.70 -7.50 -18.91
N LEU A 725 39.76 -7.54 -17.95
CA LEU A 725 40.08 -7.46 -16.53
C LEU A 725 40.67 -8.76 -15.99
N PRO A 726 41.63 -8.69 -15.05
CA PRO A 726 42.11 -9.89 -14.37
C PRO A 726 40.98 -10.49 -13.50
N PRO A 727 40.98 -11.81 -13.26
CA PRO A 727 39.92 -12.50 -12.51
C PRO A 727 39.76 -12.00 -11.06
N ASN A 728 40.79 -11.33 -10.50
CA ASN A 728 40.72 -10.73 -9.16
C ASN A 728 40.07 -9.33 -9.15
N ALA A 729 39.78 -8.75 -10.32
CA ALA A 729 39.15 -7.44 -10.46
C ALA A 729 37.62 -7.50 -10.49
N SER A 730 37.03 -8.68 -10.30
CA SER A 730 35.60 -8.90 -10.15
C SER A 730 35.28 -9.49 -8.78
N THR A 731 34.16 -9.08 -8.20
CA THR A 731 33.69 -9.54 -6.88
C THR A 731 32.19 -9.77 -6.90
N ILE A 732 31.72 -10.62 -5.99
CA ILE A 732 30.30 -10.92 -5.81
C ILE A 732 29.69 -9.88 -4.87
N LEU A 733 28.50 -9.43 -5.22
CA LEU A 733 27.65 -8.58 -4.43
C LEU A 733 26.56 -9.41 -3.76
N GLU A 734 26.40 -9.23 -2.45
CA GLU A 734 25.31 -9.80 -1.67
C GLU A 734 24.32 -8.70 -1.24
N PRO A 735 23.01 -9.02 -1.17
CA PRO A 735 22.00 -8.06 -0.74
C PRO A 735 22.12 -7.73 0.75
N LEU A 736 22.15 -6.44 1.04
CA LEU A 736 22.24 -5.86 2.36
C LEU A 736 20.88 -5.34 2.82
N MET A 737 20.47 -5.77 4.00
CA MET A 737 19.21 -5.36 4.61
C MET A 737 19.48 -4.38 5.74
N LYS A 738 18.73 -3.28 5.77
CA LYS A 738 18.62 -2.43 6.93
C LYS A 738 17.66 -3.08 7.90
N VAL A 739 18.18 -3.56 9.02
CA VAL A 739 17.44 -4.31 10.03
C VAL A 739 17.17 -3.40 11.23
N SER A 740 15.92 -3.38 11.68
CA SER A 740 15.51 -2.76 12.94
C SER A 740 14.88 -3.83 13.81
N VAL A 741 15.56 -4.19 14.90
CA VAL A 741 15.16 -5.25 15.81
C VAL A 741 14.65 -4.65 17.11
N PHE A 742 13.44 -4.99 17.49
CA PHE A 742 12.75 -4.44 18.64
C PHE A 742 12.73 -5.48 19.75
N VAL A 743 13.30 -5.13 20.89
CA VAL A 743 13.51 -6.03 22.03
C VAL A 743 13.28 -5.32 23.35
N ASN A 744 12.95 -6.07 24.39
CA ASN A 744 12.95 -5.53 25.75
C ASN A 744 14.39 -5.34 26.24
N ASP A 745 14.60 -4.42 27.19
CA ASP A 745 15.92 -4.16 27.77
C ASP A 745 16.59 -5.43 28.33
N GLU A 746 15.79 -6.34 28.89
CA GLU A 746 16.26 -7.63 29.45
C GLU A 746 16.93 -8.53 28.40
N ASP A 747 16.46 -8.49 27.16
CA ASP A 747 16.88 -9.38 26.08
C ASP A 747 17.92 -8.74 25.15
N LEU A 748 18.20 -7.45 25.32
CA LEU A 748 19.06 -6.65 24.44
C LEU A 748 20.43 -7.30 24.21
N GLY A 749 21.09 -7.76 25.28
CA GLY A 749 22.44 -8.33 25.21
C GLY A 749 22.50 -9.59 24.36
N VAL A 750 21.52 -10.50 24.54
CA VAL A 750 21.46 -11.78 23.83
C VAL A 750 21.19 -11.56 22.34
N VAL A 751 20.26 -10.65 22.02
CA VAL A 751 19.90 -10.34 20.62
C VAL A 751 21.03 -9.61 19.90
N THR A 752 21.68 -8.64 20.56
CA THR A 752 22.85 -7.92 20.02
C THR A 752 23.98 -8.89 19.68
N GLN A 753 24.26 -9.84 20.57
CA GLN A 753 25.28 -10.86 20.35
C GLN A 753 24.93 -11.76 19.14
N ASP A 754 23.69 -12.24 19.04
CA ASP A 754 23.25 -13.09 17.91
C ASP A 754 23.37 -12.35 16.57
N LEU A 755 22.95 -11.08 16.53
CA LEU A 755 23.07 -10.22 15.34
C LEU A 755 24.53 -10.06 14.89
N MET A 756 25.45 -9.77 15.83
CA MET A 756 26.85 -9.58 15.47
C MET A 756 27.57 -10.88 15.11
N SER A 757 27.34 -11.97 15.87
CA SER A 757 28.14 -13.19 15.73
C SER A 757 27.61 -14.16 14.68
N ALA A 758 26.30 -14.41 14.67
CA ALA A 758 25.69 -15.41 13.80
C ALA A 758 25.20 -14.80 12.50
N ARG A 759 24.87 -13.50 12.51
CA ARG A 759 24.21 -12.82 11.39
C ARG A 759 25.08 -11.77 10.71
N ASN A 760 26.33 -11.61 11.15
CA ASN A 760 27.30 -10.62 10.64
C ASN A 760 26.72 -9.20 10.53
N ALA A 761 25.79 -8.85 11.41
CA ALA A 761 25.13 -7.56 11.36
C ALA A 761 26.07 -6.47 11.89
N LYS A 762 26.22 -5.40 11.11
CA LYS A 762 26.85 -4.16 11.54
C LYS A 762 25.81 -3.29 12.22
N ILE A 763 25.85 -3.27 13.55
CA ILE A 763 24.95 -2.42 14.35
C ILE A 763 25.33 -0.95 14.12
N THR A 764 24.37 -0.17 13.67
CA THR A 764 24.53 1.27 13.42
C THR A 764 24.13 2.07 14.64
N ASP A 765 23.03 1.70 15.30
CA ASP A 765 22.51 2.41 16.45
C ASP A 765 21.72 1.50 17.39
N ILE A 766 21.66 1.87 18.67
CA ILE A 766 20.77 1.24 19.65
C ILE A 766 19.97 2.35 20.32
N ASP A 767 18.76 2.55 19.83
CA ASP A 767 17.85 3.57 20.33
C ASP A 767 16.93 2.99 21.39
N GLU A 768 16.58 3.80 22.39
CA GLU A 768 15.33 3.55 23.12
C GLU A 768 14.18 3.75 22.13
N GLN A 769 13.20 2.84 22.12
CA GLN A 769 12.05 2.93 21.20
C GLN A 769 11.37 4.29 21.30
N ASP A 770 11.36 4.88 22.50
CA ASP A 770 10.81 6.19 22.73
C ASP A 770 11.61 7.29 22.00
N ASN A 771 12.94 7.20 21.88
CA ASN A 771 13.84 8.24 21.33
C ASN A 771 14.04 8.17 19.81
N LEU A 772 13.44 7.20 19.11
CA LEU A 772 13.53 7.04 17.65
C LEU A 772 12.96 8.22 16.84
N SER A 773 12.34 9.17 17.53
CA SER A 773 11.74 10.36 16.96
C SER A 773 12.42 11.60 17.55
N THR A 774 13.71 11.76 17.28
CA THR A 774 14.48 13.00 17.52
C THR A 774 14.11 14.08 16.49
N GLY A 775 12.81 14.31 16.29
CA GLY A 775 12.24 15.42 15.54
C GLY A 775 11.27 16.20 16.42
N GLY A 776 11.06 17.50 16.14
CA GLY A 776 10.18 18.37 16.93
C GLY A 776 8.77 17.82 17.14
N ASP A 777 8.27 17.03 16.18
CA ASP A 777 6.94 16.42 16.22
C ASP A 777 6.74 15.41 17.36
N ALA A 778 7.80 14.72 17.80
CA ALA A 778 7.66 13.70 18.84
C ALA A 778 7.78 14.24 20.26
N LEU A 779 8.52 15.33 20.47
CA LEU A 779 8.49 16.04 21.74
C LEU A 779 7.08 16.63 21.99
N TRP A 780 6.46 17.16 20.92
CA TRP A 780 5.06 17.57 20.94
C TRP A 780 4.12 16.38 21.19
N ALA A 781 4.32 15.25 20.52
CA ALA A 781 3.48 14.06 20.68
C ALA A 781 3.52 13.52 22.12
N ARG A 782 4.69 13.47 22.75
CA ARG A 782 4.84 13.10 24.17
C ARG A 782 4.11 14.07 25.09
N GLY A 783 4.30 15.38 24.89
CA GLY A 783 3.60 16.40 25.66
C GLY A 783 2.08 16.37 25.47
N GLN A 784 1.60 15.98 24.29
CA GLN A 784 0.18 15.75 24.03
C GLN A 784 -0.34 14.47 24.66
N ALA A 785 0.45 13.39 24.68
CA ALA A 785 0.05 12.13 25.29
C ALA A 785 -0.16 12.27 26.81
N GLU A 786 0.64 13.12 27.47
CA GLU A 786 0.48 13.46 28.90
C GLU A 786 -0.75 14.34 29.17
N LYS A 787 -1.12 15.21 28.22
CA LYS A 787 -2.28 16.11 28.32
C LYS A 787 -3.60 15.45 27.94
N THR A 788 -3.55 14.39 27.14
CA THR A 788 -4.75 13.70 26.64
C THR A 788 -5.51 13.10 27.81
N TYR A 789 -6.81 13.39 27.90
CA TYR A 789 -7.68 12.79 28.90
C TYR A 789 -7.75 11.27 28.71
N ILE A 790 -7.71 10.53 29.83
CA ILE A 790 -7.79 9.07 29.83
C ILE A 790 -8.94 8.68 30.75
N PRO A 791 -9.94 7.92 30.26
CA PRO A 791 -11.04 7.44 31.10
C PRO A 791 -10.55 6.46 32.16
N TYR A 792 -11.39 6.20 33.16
CA TYR A 792 -11.02 5.30 34.25
C TYR A 792 -10.95 3.87 33.71
N ASP A 793 -9.77 3.26 33.84
CA ASP A 793 -9.54 1.88 33.38
C ASP A 793 -9.30 0.97 34.60
N PRO A 794 -10.27 0.13 34.97
CA PRO A 794 -10.11 -0.76 36.12
C PRO A 794 -9.06 -1.86 35.86
N THR A 795 -8.74 -2.16 34.60
CA THR A 795 -7.77 -3.21 34.25
C THR A 795 -6.32 -2.81 34.49
N LEU A 796 -6.04 -1.50 34.58
CA LEU A 796 -4.72 -0.92 34.81
C LEU A 796 -4.14 -1.27 36.20
N GLN A 797 -4.98 -1.64 37.17
CA GLN A 797 -4.53 -2.09 38.50
C GLN A 797 -3.72 -3.40 38.44
N TYR A 798 -3.98 -4.25 37.44
CA TYR A 798 -3.24 -5.51 37.26
C TYR A 798 -1.86 -5.31 36.60
N ILE A 799 -1.59 -4.14 36.01
CA ILE A 799 -0.38 -3.87 35.22
C ILE A 799 0.73 -3.21 36.06
N LYS A 800 0.45 -2.75 37.29
CA LYS A 800 1.45 -2.11 38.16
C LYS A 800 2.65 -2.99 38.56
N GLN A 801 2.70 -4.26 38.13
CA GLN A 801 3.85 -5.15 38.32
C GLN A 801 4.74 -5.35 37.08
N SER A 802 4.38 -4.85 35.90
CA SER A 802 5.10 -5.17 34.64
C SER A 802 5.58 -3.97 33.83
N GLN A 803 5.72 -2.78 34.44
CA GLN A 803 6.40 -1.64 33.81
C GLN A 803 7.66 -1.22 34.57
N SER A 804 8.80 -1.71 34.09
CA SER A 804 10.04 -0.91 33.99
C SER A 804 11.08 -1.50 33.02
N GLY A 805 10.67 -2.24 31.99
CA GLY A 805 11.55 -2.65 30.90
C GLY A 805 11.33 -1.75 29.70
N GLY A 806 12.21 -0.77 29.48
CA GLY A 806 12.15 0.05 28.27
C GLY A 806 12.34 -0.84 27.04
N LYS A 807 11.51 -0.65 26.00
CA LYS A 807 11.73 -1.31 24.72
C LYS A 807 12.87 -0.58 24.00
N LYS A 808 13.84 -1.33 23.49
CA LYS A 808 14.98 -0.84 22.72
C LYS A 808 14.90 -1.34 21.30
N VAL A 809 15.47 -0.56 20.40
CA VAL A 809 15.52 -0.85 18.97
C VAL A 809 16.96 -0.87 18.54
N ILE A 810 17.42 -2.05 18.14
CA ILE A 810 18.74 -2.27 17.55
C ILE A 810 18.60 -2.01 16.06
N LYS A 811 19.22 -0.94 15.56
CA LYS A 811 19.32 -0.66 14.13
C LYS A 811 20.68 -1.16 13.63
N GLY A 812 20.68 -1.78 12.46
CA GLY A 812 21.90 -2.24 11.84
C GLY A 812 21.71 -2.63 10.39
N GLU A 813 22.80 -3.07 9.78
CA GLU A 813 22.85 -3.59 8.42
C GLU A 813 23.31 -5.04 8.47
N ALA A 814 22.56 -5.96 7.86
CA ALA A 814 22.88 -7.38 7.86
C ALA A 814 22.70 -7.98 6.47
N PRO A 815 23.56 -8.94 6.04
CA PRO A 815 23.34 -9.68 4.80
C PRO A 815 22.02 -10.45 4.84
N LEU A 816 21.23 -10.36 3.77
CA LEU A 816 19.90 -10.99 3.72
C LEU A 816 19.96 -12.50 3.97
N ARG A 817 20.97 -13.17 3.41
CA ARG A 817 21.15 -14.61 3.56
C ARG A 817 21.23 -15.02 5.01
N ASP A 818 21.96 -14.25 5.80
CA ASP A 818 22.12 -14.58 7.20
C ASP A 818 20.84 -14.26 7.97
N MET A 819 19.94 -13.41 7.48
CA MET A 819 18.65 -13.10 8.13
C MET A 819 17.52 -14.11 7.86
N ILE A 820 17.75 -15.14 7.03
CA ILE A 820 16.74 -16.16 6.72
C ILE A 820 16.32 -16.91 7.99
N GLY A 821 15.00 -17.06 8.19
CA GLY A 821 14.42 -17.71 9.37
C GLY A 821 14.62 -16.97 10.70
N TYR A 822 15.04 -15.70 10.68
CA TYR A 822 15.38 -14.97 11.91
C TYR A 822 14.19 -14.74 12.85
N LEU A 823 12.96 -14.62 12.32
CA LEU A 823 11.76 -14.37 13.14
C LEU A 823 11.54 -15.45 14.21
N SER A 824 11.65 -16.72 13.82
CA SER A 824 11.50 -17.85 14.73
C SER A 824 12.61 -17.86 15.80
N LYS A 825 13.83 -17.50 15.39
CA LYS A 825 14.98 -17.45 16.30
C LYS A 825 14.84 -16.31 17.31
N ILE A 826 14.51 -15.10 16.87
CA ILE A 826 14.35 -13.97 17.79
C ILE A 826 13.19 -14.18 18.75
N ARG A 827 12.06 -14.73 18.30
CA ARG A 827 10.94 -15.09 19.18
C ARG A 827 11.39 -16.11 20.23
N SER A 828 12.20 -17.10 19.87
CA SER A 828 12.77 -18.03 20.85
C SER A 828 13.71 -17.34 21.86
N LEU A 829 14.53 -16.38 21.42
CA LEU A 829 15.47 -15.66 22.29
C LEU A 829 14.77 -14.71 23.25
N THR A 830 13.67 -14.09 22.82
CA THR A 830 12.96 -13.01 23.53
C THR A 830 11.66 -13.47 24.19
N LYS A 831 11.48 -14.79 24.37
CA LYS A 831 10.26 -15.41 24.89
C LYS A 831 8.98 -14.93 24.17
N GLY A 832 9.09 -14.69 22.87
CA GLY A 832 8.01 -14.27 21.98
C GLY A 832 7.81 -12.76 21.87
N SER A 833 8.55 -11.94 22.61
CA SER A 833 8.32 -10.48 22.66
C SER A 833 9.07 -9.67 21.58
N GLY A 834 10.15 -10.23 21.04
CA GLY A 834 11.00 -9.60 20.05
C GLY A 834 10.50 -9.81 18.63
N PHE A 835 10.60 -8.76 17.83
CA PHE A 835 10.29 -8.78 16.41
C PHE A 835 11.31 -7.91 15.66
N TYR A 836 11.39 -8.06 14.34
CA TYR A 836 12.27 -7.23 13.52
C TYR A 836 11.55 -6.78 12.26
N SER A 837 11.99 -5.63 11.74
CA SER A 837 11.68 -5.13 10.41
C SER A 837 12.97 -5.13 9.60
N MET A 838 12.87 -5.48 8.33
CA MET A 838 13.99 -5.39 7.40
C MET A 838 13.56 -4.65 6.13
N GLU A 839 14.44 -3.81 5.62
CA GLU A 839 14.25 -3.08 4.37
C GLU A 839 15.47 -3.29 3.50
N TYR A 840 15.26 -3.46 2.19
CA TYR A 840 16.36 -3.57 1.25
C TYR A 840 17.12 -2.23 1.20
N CYS A 841 18.39 -2.23 1.57
CA CYS A 841 19.25 -1.05 1.57
C CYS A 841 20.03 -0.93 0.25
N GLY A 842 20.52 -2.06 -0.26
CA GLY A 842 21.32 -2.12 -1.46
C GLY A 842 22.11 -3.41 -1.54
N MET A 843 23.20 -3.39 -2.32
CA MET A 843 24.13 -4.50 -2.45
C MET A 843 25.49 -4.14 -1.86
N GLN A 844 26.13 -5.09 -1.17
CA GLN A 844 27.47 -4.94 -0.60
C GLN A 844 28.43 -5.97 -1.20
N ARG A 845 29.70 -5.59 -1.35
CA ARG A 845 30.78 -6.51 -1.78
C ARG A 845 31.00 -7.59 -0.71
N ALA A 846 30.89 -8.84 -1.12
CA ALA A 846 31.16 -9.99 -0.27
C ALA A 846 32.66 -10.08 0.07
N THR A 847 32.98 -10.51 1.28
CA THR A 847 34.37 -10.75 1.70
C THR A 847 34.97 -11.94 0.94
N SER A 848 36.30 -12.02 0.83
CA SER A 848 36.97 -13.09 0.07
C SER A 848 36.61 -14.51 0.55
N ASP A 849 36.40 -14.69 1.84
CA ASP A 849 36.00 -15.98 2.42
C ASP A 849 34.53 -16.28 2.11
N ARG A 850 33.68 -15.26 2.10
CA ARG A 850 32.27 -15.37 1.75
C ARG A 850 32.07 -15.67 0.27
N VAL A 851 32.86 -15.07 -0.62
CA VAL A 851 32.84 -15.36 -2.06
C VAL A 851 33.06 -16.85 -2.34
N LYS A 852 33.98 -17.51 -1.61
CA LYS A 852 34.20 -18.96 -1.75
C LYS A 852 32.98 -19.76 -1.33
N GLN A 853 32.35 -19.41 -0.20
CA GLN A 853 31.11 -20.06 0.25
C GLN A 853 29.98 -19.88 -0.75
N ILE A 854 29.83 -18.68 -1.31
CA ILE A 854 28.80 -18.40 -2.32
C ILE A 854 29.04 -19.21 -3.60
N LEU A 855 30.29 -19.42 -4.00
CA LEU A 855 30.62 -20.24 -5.16
C LEU A 855 30.40 -21.74 -4.93
N ASP A 856 30.51 -22.20 -3.69
CA ASP A 856 30.22 -23.59 -3.32
C ASP A 856 28.71 -23.90 -3.25
N GLU A 857 27.86 -22.85 -3.17
CA GLU A 857 26.39 -22.93 -3.04
C GLU A 857 25.62 -22.84 -4.36
#